data_AF-A0A847FX16-F1
#
_entry.id   AF-A0A847FX16-F1
#
_cell.length_a   1.000
_cell.length_b   1.000
_cell.length_c   1.000
_cell.angle_alpha   90.00
_cell.angle_beta   90.00
_cell.angle_gamma   90.00
#
_symmetry.space_group_name_H-M   'P 1'
#
loop_
_entity.id
_entity.type
_entity.pdbx_description
1 polymer ?
#
loop_
_entity_poly.entity_id
_entity_poly.type
_entity_poly.pdbx_seq_one_letter_code
_entity_poly.pdbx_strand_id
1 'polypeptide(L)'
;MCGIAGVVNLAHKAPAELATLARMLGAIRHRGPDEFGIYRDANAGLGHARLGILDLSGGQQPIGSEDGNLWIVYNGEAFNFVELRPELEARGHRFSTRTDTEVILHLFEEEGPACLQRLNGQFALAIWDARQRCLFLARDRLGVRPLFYTIATGQVVFGSEIKAILAHPGIRAEIDPDSLDQILTYWSALSPRTAFRNIVEVPPGHYLLAHDGRVTVQAWWAPDLTPDPDGHRPSEDYLEEFESLLIDATCIRLRADVPVGAYLSGGLDSSITAAIVRKYAGNSLDTFSIAFEDPQFDESLFQRQMAAALGTQHQVAYCTSADIGTVFPQVIWHTETPVLRTAPGPMFLLSRLVRDHNLKVVLTGEGADEFLAGYDIFKEMKVRRFWAKDPDSQIRPLLLKRLYPDISGLGSGSGAYLAAFFKQGLGDTASPFYSHAIRWANTARIRNFLLGRREGTPAGRDGYPELPAPPAAFGHWSHLGQAQYLEITTFLSPYLLSSQGDRMGMAHSVEGRFPFLDHRLVEFCNRLPPRLKLNGLTEKWLLRQLGRGLLPPDIWQRPKRPYRAPIHRSFFGPGAPAYVPELLSEPALRESELFEPGAVARLERKASQSPRLNEVDSMALVGILSTQLVYRQFVKAFRPPSLRANDAIKVVDAIASTGSGSGGPQGENAAVYVTDYASLAGGFAPARAREGR
;
A
#
# COMPACT_ATOMS: atom_id res chain seq x y z
N MET A 1 10.02 5.48 7.05
CA MET A 1 8.58 5.66 7.25
C MET A 1 8.19 5.35 8.67
N CYS A 2 7.18 6.05 9.14
CA CYS A 2 6.74 6.07 10.52
C CYS A 2 5.38 5.39 10.69
N GLY A 3 4.85 5.41 11.91
CA GLY A 3 3.46 5.13 12.19
C GLY A 3 2.82 6.35 12.84
N ILE A 4 1.62 6.72 12.41
CA ILE A 4 0.80 7.75 13.07
C ILE A 4 -0.46 7.13 13.64
N ALA A 5 -0.96 7.71 14.73
CA ALA A 5 -2.19 7.31 15.39
C ALA A 5 -2.78 8.50 16.14
N GLY A 6 -4.09 8.49 16.39
CA GLY A 6 -4.67 9.52 17.24
C GLY A 6 -6.15 9.37 17.53
N VAL A 7 -6.60 10.16 18.49
CA VAL A 7 -7.99 10.21 18.99
C VAL A 7 -8.37 11.67 19.13
N VAL A 8 -9.43 12.08 18.42
CA VAL A 8 -9.95 13.46 18.46
C VAL A 8 -11.42 13.44 18.84
N ASN A 9 -11.76 14.22 19.85
CA ASN A 9 -13.11 14.36 20.37
C ASN A 9 -13.95 15.26 19.43
N LEU A 10 -15.04 14.71 18.88
CA LEU A 10 -16.02 15.45 18.07
C LEU A 10 -17.08 16.17 18.92
N ALA A 11 -17.21 15.77 20.18
CA ALA A 11 -18.11 16.35 21.16
C ALA A 11 -17.37 16.51 22.49
N HIS A 12 -17.97 17.22 23.45
CA HIS A 12 -17.41 17.32 24.80
C HIS A 12 -17.28 15.93 25.44
N LYS A 13 -16.02 15.50 25.59
CA LYS A 13 -15.63 14.20 26.15
C LYS A 13 -14.37 14.36 26.99
N ALA A 14 -14.10 13.34 27.79
CA ALA A 14 -12.81 13.23 28.47
C ALA A 14 -11.67 13.23 27.44
N PRO A 15 -10.53 13.85 27.75
CA PRO A 15 -9.36 13.82 26.89
C PRO A 15 -8.86 12.39 26.65
N ALA A 16 -8.16 12.16 25.54
CA ALA A 16 -7.61 10.84 25.21
C ALA A 16 -6.67 10.34 26.32
N GLU A 17 -6.81 9.10 26.78
CA GLU A 17 -5.89 8.56 27.79
C GLU A 17 -4.50 8.27 27.19
N LEU A 18 -3.43 8.63 27.91
CA LEU A 18 -2.05 8.29 27.52
C LEU A 18 -1.88 6.78 27.32
N ALA A 19 -2.48 5.96 28.18
CA ALA A 19 -2.44 4.50 28.06
C ALA A 19 -3.11 4.01 26.76
N THR A 20 -4.14 4.70 26.29
CA THR A 20 -4.78 4.38 25.00
C THR A 20 -3.83 4.71 23.85
N LEU A 21 -3.27 5.92 23.81
CA LEU A 21 -2.31 6.32 22.77
C LEU A 21 -1.07 5.41 22.76
N ALA A 22 -0.56 5.00 23.93
CA ALA A 22 0.56 4.07 24.06
C ALA A 22 0.23 2.66 23.52
N ARG A 23 -1.00 2.16 23.67
CA ARG A 23 -1.42 0.90 23.03
C ARG A 23 -1.53 1.04 21.52
N MET A 24 -2.07 2.16 21.03
CA MET A 24 -2.15 2.43 19.59
C MET A 24 -0.75 2.45 18.96
N LEU A 25 0.21 3.14 19.60
CA LEU A 25 1.60 3.18 19.15
C LEU A 25 2.32 1.85 19.28
N GLY A 26 2.12 1.14 20.39
CA GLY A 26 2.66 -0.20 20.59
C GLY A 26 2.25 -1.15 19.46
N ALA A 27 0.98 -1.09 19.03
CA ALA A 27 0.47 -1.91 17.94
C ALA A 27 1.18 -1.67 16.60
N ILE A 28 1.67 -0.45 16.32
CA ILE A 28 2.35 -0.06 15.07
C ILE A 28 3.87 0.16 15.23
N ARG A 29 4.47 -0.28 16.34
CA ARG A 29 5.89 -0.03 16.63
C ARG A 29 6.87 -0.53 15.57
N HIS A 30 6.52 -1.58 14.83
CA HIS A 30 7.37 -2.12 13.76
C HIS A 30 7.60 -1.10 12.64
N ARG A 31 6.70 -0.13 12.47
CA ARG A 31 6.87 0.91 11.46
C ARG A 31 8.00 1.86 11.84
N GLY A 32 8.05 2.27 13.10
CA GLY A 32 9.03 3.21 13.62
C GLY A 32 9.50 2.82 15.02
N PRO A 33 10.50 1.94 15.11
CA PRO A 33 10.98 1.42 16.39
C PRO A 33 12.02 2.32 17.07
N ASP A 34 12.49 3.39 16.40
CA ASP A 34 13.61 4.19 16.90
C ASP A 34 13.18 5.10 18.05
N GLU A 35 12.05 5.78 17.90
CA GLU A 35 11.52 6.73 18.90
C GLU A 35 10.00 6.79 18.84
N PHE A 36 9.37 7.26 19.91
CA PHE A 36 7.93 7.51 19.97
C PHE A 36 7.66 8.93 20.45
N GLY A 37 6.48 9.44 20.13
CA GLY A 37 6.01 10.70 20.68
C GLY A 37 4.50 10.80 20.77
N ILE A 38 4.04 11.58 21.74
CA ILE A 38 2.64 11.84 22.03
C ILE A 38 2.44 13.34 22.24
N TYR A 39 1.42 13.90 21.60
CA TYR A 39 0.83 15.19 21.93
C TYR A 39 -0.58 14.94 22.46
N ARG A 40 -0.98 15.68 23.49
CA ARG A 40 -2.33 15.62 24.01
C ARG A 40 -2.79 16.97 24.57
N ASP A 41 -4.01 17.36 24.24
CA ASP A 41 -4.77 18.41 24.92
C ASP A 41 -6.17 17.91 25.33
N ALA A 42 -7.07 18.84 25.70
CA ALA A 42 -8.43 18.50 26.12
C ALA A 42 -9.30 17.80 25.05
N ASN A 43 -8.94 17.93 23.77
CA ASN A 43 -9.75 17.48 22.63
C ASN A 43 -9.04 16.48 21.73
N ALA A 44 -7.71 16.56 21.63
CA ALA A 44 -6.94 15.74 20.70
C ALA A 44 -5.80 15.01 21.41
N GLY A 45 -5.55 13.78 20.98
CA GLY A 45 -4.35 13.02 21.24
C GLY A 45 -3.74 12.57 19.93
N LEU A 46 -2.50 12.96 19.65
CA LEU A 46 -1.72 12.54 18.49
C LEU A 46 -0.56 11.68 18.96
N GLY A 47 -0.26 10.61 18.21
CA GLY A 47 0.84 9.71 18.47
C GLY A 47 1.66 9.46 17.22
N HIS A 48 2.96 9.30 17.40
CA HIS A 48 3.91 8.99 16.35
C HIS A 48 4.91 7.90 16.79
N ALA A 49 5.19 6.95 15.90
CA ALA A 49 6.24 5.94 16.01
C ALA A 49 7.26 6.19 14.88
N ARG A 50 8.49 6.57 15.22
CA ARG A 50 9.49 7.12 14.29
C ARG A 50 10.46 6.07 13.76
N LEU A 51 10.68 6.09 12.45
CA LEU A 51 11.88 5.54 11.84
C LEU A 51 12.76 6.71 11.40
N GLY A 52 13.89 6.92 12.06
CA GLY A 52 14.80 8.02 11.76
C GLY A 52 15.49 7.82 10.41
N ILE A 53 15.15 8.68 9.45
CA ILE A 53 15.71 8.74 8.08
C ILE A 53 16.27 10.13 7.78
N LEU A 54 15.55 11.19 8.14
CA LEU A 54 15.98 12.59 8.09
C LEU A 54 16.08 13.18 9.50
N ASP A 55 17.06 14.05 9.69
CA ASP A 55 17.36 14.78 10.93
C ASP A 55 17.32 13.88 12.16
N LEU A 56 18.23 12.89 12.19
CA LEU A 56 18.19 11.78 13.16
C LEU A 56 18.06 12.27 14.62
N SER A 57 18.65 13.41 14.97
CA SER A 57 18.59 14.00 16.31
C SER A 57 17.42 14.95 16.56
N GLY A 58 16.97 15.73 15.57
CA GLY A 58 15.98 16.80 15.77
C GLY A 58 14.55 16.44 15.36
N GLY A 59 14.38 15.40 14.54
CA GLY A 59 13.11 15.10 13.88
C GLY A 59 12.05 14.36 14.71
N GLN A 60 12.10 14.43 16.04
CA GLN A 60 11.15 13.72 16.89
C GLN A 60 9.77 14.39 16.89
N GLN A 61 8.77 13.67 16.40
CA GLN A 61 7.38 14.11 16.30
C GLN A 61 6.56 13.67 17.52
N PRO A 62 5.47 14.36 17.89
CA PRO A 62 4.83 15.49 17.18
C PRO A 62 5.68 16.77 17.15
N ILE A 63 5.58 17.52 16.05
CA ILE A 63 6.23 18.83 15.86
C ILE A 63 5.14 19.91 15.95
N GLY A 64 5.43 21.00 16.64
CA GLY A 64 4.52 22.14 16.81
C GLY A 64 4.97 23.36 16.01
N SER A 65 4.04 24.24 15.65
CA SER A 65 4.37 25.57 15.10
C SER A 65 5.11 26.43 16.13
N GLU A 66 5.74 27.51 15.69
CA GLU A 66 6.48 28.43 16.57
C GLU A 66 5.62 29.04 17.67
N ASP A 67 4.31 29.13 17.46
CA ASP A 67 3.34 29.65 18.41
C ASP A 67 2.62 28.55 19.21
N GLY A 68 2.93 27.27 18.95
CA GLY A 68 2.43 26.10 19.65
C GLY A 68 0.96 25.73 19.38
N ASN A 69 0.33 26.27 18.33
CA ASN A 69 -1.09 26.07 18.05
C ASN A 69 -1.38 24.99 17.00
N LEU A 70 -0.44 24.74 16.10
CA LEU A 70 -0.53 23.65 15.12
C LEU A 70 0.39 22.52 15.57
N TRP A 71 -0.09 21.28 15.46
CA TRP A 71 0.68 20.09 15.80
C TRP A 71 0.57 19.04 14.71
N ILE A 72 1.71 18.55 14.21
CA ILE A 72 1.75 17.54 13.15
C ILE A 72 2.30 16.20 13.64
N VAL A 73 1.68 15.13 13.18
CA VAL A 73 2.29 13.80 13.05
C VAL A 73 2.24 13.34 11.60
N TYR A 74 3.33 12.75 11.13
CA TYR A 74 3.62 12.57 9.73
C TYR A 74 4.29 11.21 9.46
N ASN A 75 3.67 10.45 8.58
CA ASN A 75 4.21 9.23 7.99
C ASN A 75 4.43 9.47 6.50
N GLY A 76 5.58 10.02 6.13
CA GLY A 76 5.88 10.34 4.73
C GLY A 76 7.32 10.72 4.47
N GLU A 77 7.54 11.12 3.22
CA GLU A 77 8.65 11.97 2.78
C GLU A 77 8.10 13.01 1.80
N ALA A 78 8.35 14.30 2.05
CA ALA A 78 8.17 15.37 1.07
C ALA A 78 9.52 15.69 0.44
N PHE A 79 9.85 15.01 -0.66
CA PHE A 79 11.19 15.03 -1.25
C PHE A 79 11.66 16.43 -1.68
N ASN A 80 10.73 17.34 -2.00
CA ASN A 80 11.03 18.72 -2.37
C ASN A 80 11.09 19.71 -1.18
N PHE A 81 11.21 19.23 0.06
CA PHE A 81 11.28 20.09 1.24
C PHE A 81 12.48 21.05 1.24
N VAL A 82 13.58 20.66 0.60
CA VAL A 82 14.79 21.48 0.47
C VAL A 82 14.51 22.75 -0.33
N GLU A 83 13.71 22.63 -1.39
CA GLU A 83 13.30 23.76 -2.22
C GLU A 83 12.23 24.62 -1.54
N LEU A 84 11.31 24.00 -0.80
CA LEU A 84 10.20 24.71 -0.14
C LEU A 84 10.64 25.52 1.10
N ARG A 85 11.66 25.04 1.83
CA ARG A 85 12.09 25.67 3.09
C ARG A 85 12.53 27.12 2.93
N PRO A 86 13.43 27.50 1.99
CA PRO A 86 13.85 28.89 1.83
C PRO A 86 12.70 29.85 1.53
N GLU A 87 11.67 29.39 0.82
CA GLU A 87 10.48 30.20 0.55
C GLU A 87 9.70 30.53 1.84
N LEU A 88 9.58 29.57 2.75
CA LEU A 88 8.89 29.74 4.03
C LEU A 88 9.72 30.58 5.01
N GLU A 89 11.04 30.39 5.03
CA GLU A 89 11.96 31.24 5.80
C GLU A 89 11.86 32.71 5.34
N ALA A 90 11.74 32.95 4.03
CA ALA A 90 11.55 34.29 3.47
C ALA A 90 10.20 34.93 3.86
N ARG A 91 9.20 34.13 4.24
CA ARG A 91 7.91 34.59 4.76
C ARG A 91 7.90 34.79 6.28
N GLY A 92 9.01 34.45 6.96
CA GLY A 92 9.21 34.72 8.38
C GLY A 92 9.05 33.50 9.30
N HIS A 93 8.78 32.31 8.76
CA HIS A 93 8.73 31.09 9.56
C HIS A 93 10.08 30.75 10.18
N ARG A 94 10.05 30.24 11.41
CA ARG A 94 11.25 29.82 12.14
C ARG A 94 11.21 28.32 12.39
N PHE A 95 12.17 27.62 11.82
CA PHE A 95 12.30 26.18 11.94
C PHE A 95 13.12 25.79 13.17
N SER A 96 12.62 24.80 13.90
CA SER A 96 13.25 24.14 15.04
C SER A 96 13.97 22.83 14.66
N THR A 97 13.68 22.29 13.48
CA THR A 97 14.21 21.03 12.95
C THR A 97 14.79 21.20 11.55
N ARG A 98 15.34 20.11 11.01
CA ARG A 98 15.73 19.99 9.60
C ARG A 98 14.89 18.99 8.82
N THR A 99 13.76 18.58 9.38
CA THR A 99 12.84 17.63 8.75
C THR A 99 11.99 18.29 7.68
N ASP A 100 11.54 17.47 6.74
CA ASP A 100 10.47 17.77 5.82
C ASP A 100 9.11 17.94 6.53
N THR A 101 8.88 17.24 7.65
CA THR A 101 7.66 17.37 8.47
C THR A 101 7.35 18.81 8.87
N GLU A 102 8.35 19.57 9.33
CA GLU A 102 8.15 20.96 9.76
C GLU A 102 7.89 21.90 8.57
N VAL A 103 8.48 21.61 7.41
CA VAL A 103 8.18 22.32 6.14
C VAL A 103 6.71 22.15 5.78
N ILE A 104 6.16 20.94 5.94
CA ILE A 104 4.74 20.67 5.68
C ILE A 104 3.86 21.45 6.66
N LEU A 105 4.24 21.53 7.94
CA LEU A 105 3.46 22.24 8.96
C LEU A 105 3.34 23.73 8.63
N HIS A 106 4.46 24.41 8.35
CA HIS A 106 4.44 25.83 7.98
C HIS A 106 3.79 26.06 6.62
N LEU A 107 3.94 25.13 5.67
CA LEU A 107 3.23 25.26 4.39
C LEU A 107 1.71 25.17 4.57
N PHE A 108 1.25 24.29 5.47
CA PHE A 108 -0.16 24.22 5.85
C PHE A 108 -0.62 25.48 6.61
N GLU A 109 0.23 26.04 7.48
CA GLU A 109 -0.05 27.30 8.17
C GLU A 109 -0.35 28.45 7.19
N GLU A 110 0.40 28.51 6.09
CA GLU A 110 0.27 29.54 5.04
C GLU A 110 -0.90 29.30 4.08
N GLU A 111 -1.09 28.05 3.63
CA GLU A 111 -1.94 27.74 2.48
C GLU A 111 -3.14 26.85 2.84
N GLY A 112 -3.25 26.41 4.09
CA GLY A 112 -4.24 25.43 4.53
C GLY A 112 -4.16 24.14 3.69
N PRO A 113 -5.30 23.50 3.35
CA PRO A 113 -5.33 22.30 2.53
C PRO A 113 -4.71 22.43 1.13
N ALA A 114 -4.55 23.65 0.59
CA ALA A 114 -3.96 23.86 -0.74
C ALA A 114 -2.47 23.49 -0.78
N CYS A 115 -1.78 23.46 0.36
CA CYS A 115 -0.39 23.06 0.48
C CYS A 115 -0.09 21.69 -0.18
N LEU A 116 -1.07 20.78 -0.18
CA LEU A 116 -0.95 19.42 -0.72
C LEU A 116 -0.56 19.42 -2.21
N GLN A 117 -0.96 20.43 -2.98
CA GLN A 117 -0.60 20.53 -4.39
C GLN A 117 0.89 20.73 -4.61
N ARG A 118 1.56 21.41 -3.68
CA ARG A 118 2.98 21.75 -3.77
C ARG A 118 3.90 20.62 -3.32
N LEU A 119 3.37 19.61 -2.64
CA LEU A 119 4.16 18.50 -2.13
C LEU A 119 4.51 17.51 -3.24
N ASN A 120 5.80 17.27 -3.45
CA ASN A 120 6.29 16.09 -4.18
C ASN A 120 6.72 15.03 -3.17
N GLY A 121 5.86 14.06 -2.92
CA GLY A 121 6.10 13.11 -1.85
C GLY A 121 5.13 11.95 -1.80
N GLN A 122 5.39 11.09 -0.82
CA GLN A 122 4.56 9.97 -0.41
C GLN A 122 4.23 10.20 1.06
N PHE A 123 2.96 10.26 1.45
CA PHE A 123 2.62 10.71 2.80
C PHE A 123 1.22 10.33 3.26
N ALA A 124 1.14 10.13 4.57
CA ALA A 124 -0.07 10.20 5.38
C ALA A 124 0.23 11.15 6.54
N LEU A 125 -0.60 12.17 6.75
CA LEU A 125 -0.36 13.20 7.76
C LEU A 125 -1.61 13.48 8.59
N ALA A 126 -1.38 13.95 9.81
CA ALA A 126 -2.41 14.50 10.68
C ALA A 126 -1.90 15.81 11.28
N ILE A 127 -2.66 16.89 11.09
CA ILE A 127 -2.42 18.20 11.68
C ILE A 127 -3.59 18.53 12.60
N TRP A 128 -3.29 18.87 13.85
CA TRP A 128 -4.25 19.40 14.81
C TRP A 128 -4.07 20.90 14.93
N ASP A 129 -5.13 21.65 14.65
CA ASP A 129 -5.23 23.07 14.95
C ASP A 129 -5.97 23.24 16.29
N ALA A 130 -5.23 23.59 17.34
CA ALA A 130 -5.78 23.77 18.68
C ALA A 130 -6.66 25.02 18.81
N ARG A 131 -6.45 26.05 17.98
CA ARG A 131 -7.26 27.28 17.98
C ARG A 131 -8.62 27.03 17.35
N GLN A 132 -8.63 26.36 16.21
CA GLN A 132 -9.85 26.03 15.46
C GLN A 132 -10.51 24.74 15.94
N ARG A 133 -9.83 23.97 16.79
CA ARG A 133 -10.24 22.62 17.24
C ARG A 133 -10.57 21.72 16.04
N CYS A 134 -9.66 21.75 15.06
CA CYS A 134 -9.83 21.09 13.77
C CYS A 134 -8.73 20.07 13.56
N LEU A 135 -9.12 18.83 13.25
CA LEU A 135 -8.22 17.80 12.76
C LEU A 135 -8.24 17.79 11.24
N PHE A 136 -7.07 17.92 10.64
CA PHE A 136 -6.82 17.72 9.22
C PHE A 136 -6.03 16.43 9.02
N LEU A 137 -6.60 15.47 8.29
CA LEU A 137 -5.89 14.26 7.84
C LEU A 137 -5.71 14.34 6.33
N ALA A 138 -4.56 13.96 5.80
CA ALA A 138 -4.38 13.89 4.34
C ALA A 138 -3.55 12.68 3.92
N ARG A 139 -3.85 12.15 2.74
CA ARG A 139 -3.14 11.04 2.10
C ARG A 139 -2.65 11.45 0.71
N ASP A 140 -1.47 10.99 0.34
CA ASP A 140 -0.85 11.27 -0.95
C ASP A 140 -1.69 10.83 -2.16
N ARG A 141 -1.36 11.37 -3.33
CA ARG A 141 -2.10 11.24 -4.60
C ARG A 141 -2.47 9.79 -4.93
N LEU A 142 -1.54 8.86 -4.73
CA LEU A 142 -1.68 7.46 -5.17
C LEU A 142 -1.87 6.50 -3.99
N GLY A 143 -1.94 7.00 -2.76
CA GLY A 143 -2.17 6.20 -1.57
C GLY A 143 -0.98 5.35 -1.16
N VAL A 144 0.25 5.79 -1.48
CA VAL A 144 1.51 5.10 -1.13
C VAL A 144 1.59 4.86 0.37
N ARG A 145 1.18 5.85 1.18
CA ARG A 145 1.15 5.70 2.64
C ARG A 145 -0.25 5.48 3.17
N PRO A 146 -0.43 4.48 4.04
CA PRO A 146 -1.75 4.14 4.53
C PRO A 146 -2.24 5.11 5.61
N LEU A 147 -3.55 5.37 5.62
CA LEU A 147 -4.24 6.12 6.65
C LEU A 147 -5.68 5.66 6.77
N PHE A 148 -6.04 5.17 7.95
CA PHE A 148 -7.38 4.68 8.27
C PHE A 148 -8.00 5.50 9.37
N TYR A 149 -9.32 5.53 9.41
CA TYR A 149 -10.07 6.14 10.49
C TYR A 149 -11.40 5.43 10.74
N THR A 150 -11.96 5.67 11.91
CA THR A 150 -13.34 5.35 12.25
C THR A 150 -13.93 6.50 13.05
N ILE A 151 -15.25 6.64 12.96
CA ILE A 151 -16.02 7.55 13.81
C ILE A 151 -16.80 6.67 14.77
N ALA A 152 -16.33 6.62 16.02
CA ALA A 152 -16.93 5.77 17.04
C ALA A 152 -17.08 6.56 18.33
N THR A 153 -18.24 6.43 18.97
CA THR A 153 -18.52 7.07 20.25
C THR A 153 -18.26 8.59 20.23
N GLY A 154 -18.56 9.31 19.15
CA GLY A 154 -18.30 10.77 19.09
C GLY A 154 -16.81 11.16 19.12
N GLN A 155 -15.95 10.27 18.64
CA GLN A 155 -14.52 10.53 18.42
C GLN A 155 -14.15 10.11 17.00
N VAL A 156 -13.18 10.81 16.40
CA VAL A 156 -12.41 10.31 15.27
C VAL A 156 -11.21 9.56 15.83
N VAL A 157 -11.08 8.28 15.51
CA VAL A 157 -9.90 7.48 15.85
C VAL A 157 -9.22 7.09 14.55
N PHE A 158 -7.94 7.42 14.42
CA PHE A 158 -7.19 7.19 13.19
C PHE A 158 -5.85 6.50 13.44
N GLY A 159 -5.29 5.91 12.38
CA GLY A 159 -3.93 5.40 12.40
C GLY A 159 -3.43 4.93 11.03
N SER A 160 -2.12 4.76 10.91
CA SER A 160 -1.49 4.20 9.71
C SER A 160 -1.91 2.76 9.44
N GLU A 161 -2.29 2.01 10.47
CA GLU A 161 -2.70 0.60 10.36
C GLU A 161 -3.94 0.38 11.24
N ILE A 162 -4.85 -0.47 10.79
CA ILE A 162 -6.17 -0.72 11.40
C ILE A 162 -6.02 -1.20 12.85
N LYS A 163 -5.00 -2.00 13.15
CA LYS A 163 -4.75 -2.45 14.52
C LYS A 163 -4.36 -1.34 15.50
N ALA A 164 -3.92 -0.17 15.03
CA ALA A 164 -3.79 1.00 15.90
C ALA A 164 -5.18 1.48 16.34
N ILE A 165 -6.16 1.51 15.42
CA ILE A 165 -7.54 1.87 15.72
C ILE A 165 -8.19 0.85 16.66
N LEU A 166 -7.99 -0.45 16.40
CA LEU A 166 -8.51 -1.54 17.24
C LEU A 166 -7.90 -1.57 18.66
N ALA A 167 -6.75 -0.90 18.87
CA ALA A 167 -6.15 -0.79 20.20
C ALA A 167 -6.89 0.20 21.12
N HIS A 168 -7.81 0.99 20.57
CA HIS A 168 -8.74 1.81 21.32
C HIS A 168 -9.82 0.94 21.98
N PRO A 169 -10.04 1.05 23.30
CA PRO A 169 -10.88 0.11 24.05
C PRO A 169 -12.38 0.17 23.67
N GLY A 170 -12.82 1.28 23.08
CA GLY A 170 -14.19 1.46 22.59
C GLY A 170 -14.46 0.90 21.19
N ILE A 171 -13.47 0.30 20.52
CA ILE A 171 -13.60 -0.19 19.15
C ILE A 171 -13.38 -1.70 19.12
N ARG A 172 -14.22 -2.41 18.36
CA ARG A 172 -14.14 -3.85 18.17
C ARG A 172 -14.07 -4.16 16.68
N ALA A 173 -13.30 -5.18 16.33
CA ALA A 173 -13.22 -5.66 14.95
C ALA A 173 -14.44 -6.54 14.63
N GLU A 174 -15.02 -6.31 13.47
CA GLU A 174 -16.01 -7.18 12.83
C GLU A 174 -15.68 -7.23 11.35
N ILE A 175 -15.59 -8.42 10.76
CA ILE A 175 -15.36 -8.56 9.31
C ILE A 175 -16.58 -8.04 8.57
N ASP A 176 -16.37 -7.20 7.55
CA ASP A 176 -17.44 -6.71 6.69
C ASP A 176 -17.71 -7.69 5.54
N PRO A 177 -18.87 -8.38 5.49
CA PRO A 177 -19.16 -9.39 4.46
C PRO A 177 -19.16 -8.83 3.04
N ASP A 178 -19.58 -7.59 2.83
CA ASP A 178 -19.55 -6.97 1.49
C ASP A 178 -18.11 -6.74 1.04
N SER A 179 -17.25 -6.28 1.95
CA SER A 179 -15.82 -6.08 1.67
C SER A 179 -15.11 -7.41 1.46
N LEU A 180 -15.50 -8.46 2.18
CA LEU A 180 -15.04 -9.82 1.90
C LEU A 180 -15.47 -10.26 0.48
N ASP A 181 -16.71 -10.00 0.07
CA ASP A 181 -17.19 -10.28 -1.29
C ASP A 181 -16.38 -9.51 -2.36
N GLN A 182 -16.03 -8.24 -2.08
CA GLN A 182 -15.13 -7.43 -2.91
C GLN A 182 -13.74 -8.05 -3.00
N ILE A 183 -13.13 -8.43 -1.88
CA ILE A 183 -11.79 -9.04 -1.86
C ILE A 183 -11.77 -10.34 -2.67
N LEU A 184 -12.78 -11.20 -2.51
CA LEU A 184 -12.92 -12.45 -3.25
C LEU A 184 -13.28 -12.26 -4.74
N THR A 185 -13.46 -11.01 -5.21
CA THR A 185 -13.73 -10.67 -6.62
C THR A 185 -12.60 -9.83 -7.25
N TYR A 186 -12.19 -8.78 -6.55
CA TYR A 186 -11.30 -7.72 -7.01
C TYR A 186 -9.88 -7.81 -6.45
N TRP A 187 -9.64 -8.75 -5.52
CA TRP A 187 -8.38 -8.98 -4.77
C TRP A 187 -8.11 -8.01 -3.63
N SER A 188 -8.99 -7.03 -3.44
CA SER A 188 -8.95 -6.06 -2.35
C SER A 188 -10.35 -5.57 -2.01
N ALA A 189 -10.48 -4.94 -0.84
CA ALA A 189 -11.61 -4.05 -0.59
C ALA A 189 -11.46 -2.81 -1.48
N LEU A 190 -12.57 -2.21 -1.88
CA LEU A 190 -12.58 -1.00 -2.69
C LEU A 190 -12.64 0.23 -1.77
N SER A 191 -11.71 1.17 -1.98
CA SER A 191 -11.70 2.45 -1.26
C SER A 191 -13.09 3.10 -1.26
N PRO A 192 -13.60 3.58 -0.10
CA PRO A 192 -12.90 3.72 1.18
C PRO A 192 -13.02 2.51 2.11
N ARG A 193 -13.66 1.41 1.71
CA ARG A 193 -13.91 0.26 2.59
C ARG A 193 -12.62 -0.48 2.95
N THR A 194 -12.63 -1.14 4.11
CA THR A 194 -11.59 -2.08 4.54
C THR A 194 -12.21 -3.45 4.79
N ALA A 195 -11.41 -4.45 5.18
CA ALA A 195 -11.93 -5.76 5.59
C ALA A 195 -12.84 -5.71 6.83
N PHE A 196 -12.88 -4.59 7.56
CA PHE A 196 -13.61 -4.44 8.82
C PHE A 196 -14.76 -3.44 8.72
N ARG A 197 -15.88 -3.73 9.39
CA ARG A 197 -17.01 -2.80 9.48
C ARG A 197 -16.62 -1.51 10.18
N ASN A 198 -17.14 -0.40 9.69
CA ASN A 198 -16.99 0.96 10.26
C ASN A 198 -15.54 1.50 10.32
N ILE A 199 -14.54 0.75 9.84
CA ILE A 199 -13.17 1.23 9.67
C ILE A 199 -12.95 1.44 8.19
N VAL A 200 -12.63 2.67 7.82
CA VAL A 200 -12.45 3.10 6.43
C VAL A 200 -11.08 3.70 6.24
N GLU A 201 -10.57 3.70 5.01
CA GLU A 201 -9.39 4.47 4.66
C GLU A 201 -9.72 5.90 4.27
N VAL A 202 -8.79 6.83 4.52
CA VAL A 202 -8.77 8.08 3.75
C VAL A 202 -8.38 7.70 2.31
N PRO A 203 -9.23 7.96 1.30
CA PRO A 203 -8.91 7.55 -0.06
C PRO A 203 -7.63 8.21 -0.58
N PRO A 204 -6.92 7.59 -1.54
CA PRO A 204 -5.82 8.23 -2.25
C PRO A 204 -6.22 9.61 -2.81
N GLY A 205 -5.35 10.61 -2.68
CA GLY A 205 -5.63 11.97 -3.17
C GLY A 205 -6.78 12.68 -2.45
N HIS A 206 -7.10 12.29 -1.21
CA HIS A 206 -8.11 12.93 -0.38
C HIS A 206 -7.54 13.46 0.94
N TYR A 207 -8.24 14.44 1.51
CA TYR A 207 -8.08 14.86 2.89
C TYR A 207 -9.41 14.78 3.63
N LEU A 208 -9.34 14.73 4.95
CA LEU A 208 -10.46 14.73 5.87
C LEU A 208 -10.31 15.92 6.83
N LEU A 209 -11.41 16.64 7.04
CA LEU A 209 -11.53 17.67 8.07
C LEU A 209 -12.52 17.20 9.13
N ALA A 210 -12.14 17.31 10.40
CA ALA A 210 -13.01 17.01 11.53
C ALA A 210 -13.01 18.17 12.52
N HIS A 211 -14.15 18.85 12.63
CA HIS A 211 -14.39 19.98 13.52
C HIS A 211 -15.89 20.09 13.83
N ASP A 212 -16.26 20.68 14.97
CA ASP A 212 -17.66 20.98 15.34
C ASP A 212 -18.65 19.79 15.19
N GLY A 213 -18.21 18.58 15.56
CA GLY A 213 -19.04 17.38 15.46
C GLY A 213 -19.22 16.84 14.04
N ARG A 214 -18.57 17.44 13.04
CA ARG A 214 -18.69 17.08 11.62
C ARG A 214 -17.39 16.50 11.11
N VAL A 215 -17.52 15.60 10.14
CA VAL A 215 -16.40 15.02 9.39
C VAL A 215 -16.71 15.16 7.91
N THR A 216 -15.81 15.79 7.16
CA THR A 216 -15.91 15.92 5.71
C THR A 216 -14.68 15.31 5.05
N VAL A 217 -14.86 14.68 3.90
CA VAL A 217 -13.78 14.09 3.10
C VAL A 217 -13.83 14.72 1.72
N GLN A 218 -12.70 15.24 1.25
CA GLN A 218 -12.61 15.98 -0.01
C GLN A 218 -11.44 15.48 -0.83
N ALA A 219 -11.68 15.23 -2.12
CA ALA A 219 -10.63 14.96 -3.08
C ALA A 219 -9.84 16.26 -3.32
N TRP A 220 -8.52 16.18 -3.24
CA TRP A 220 -7.61 17.24 -3.69
C TRP A 220 -6.84 16.83 -4.95
N TRP A 221 -6.81 15.53 -5.28
CA TRP A 221 -6.22 15.02 -6.51
C TRP A 221 -6.96 13.76 -6.99
N ALA A 222 -7.04 13.58 -8.30
CA ALA A 222 -7.51 12.36 -8.93
C ALA A 222 -6.74 12.11 -10.24
N PRO A 223 -6.56 10.85 -10.67
CA PRO A 223 -5.94 10.56 -11.96
C PRO A 223 -6.78 11.13 -13.11
N ASP A 224 -6.15 11.91 -13.98
CA ASP A 224 -6.72 12.33 -15.26
C ASP A 224 -5.90 11.73 -16.41
N LEU A 225 -6.53 10.86 -17.20
CA LEU A 225 -5.92 10.18 -18.36
C LEU A 225 -6.37 10.78 -19.69
N THR A 226 -6.76 12.06 -19.67
CA THR A 226 -7.03 12.82 -20.89
C THR A 226 -5.73 12.96 -21.68
N PRO A 227 -5.67 12.42 -22.91
CA PRO A 227 -4.46 12.47 -23.71
C PRO A 227 -4.16 13.90 -24.15
N ASP A 228 -2.89 14.19 -24.40
CA ASP A 228 -2.44 15.49 -24.85
C ASP A 228 -3.09 15.87 -26.21
N PRO A 229 -3.78 17.02 -26.33
CA PRO A 229 -4.35 17.46 -27.60
C PRO A 229 -3.28 17.68 -28.69
N ASP A 230 -2.08 18.09 -28.29
CA ASP A 230 -0.93 18.33 -29.17
C ASP A 230 -0.03 17.09 -29.36
N GLY A 231 -0.64 15.90 -29.45
CA GLY A 231 0.02 14.58 -29.60
C GLY A 231 0.87 14.36 -30.87
N HIS A 232 1.32 15.44 -31.51
CA HIS A 232 2.04 15.49 -32.78
C HIS A 232 3.54 15.74 -32.64
N ARG A 233 4.08 15.94 -31.43
CA ARG A 233 5.53 16.06 -31.27
C ARG A 233 6.26 14.73 -31.53
N PRO A 234 7.52 14.76 -31.99
CA PRO A 234 8.36 13.58 -32.20
C PRO A 234 8.41 12.64 -30.99
N SER A 235 8.63 11.35 -31.22
CA SER A 235 8.65 10.37 -30.13
C SER A 235 9.91 10.51 -29.27
N GLU A 236 10.95 11.09 -29.85
CA GLU A 236 12.23 11.45 -29.26
C GLU A 236 12.06 12.52 -28.18
N ASP A 237 11.27 13.56 -28.44
CA ASP A 237 10.95 14.60 -27.45
C ASP A 237 10.19 14.02 -26.24
N TYR A 238 9.31 13.05 -26.47
CA TYR A 238 8.65 12.31 -25.37
C TYR A 238 9.64 11.46 -24.58
N LEU A 239 10.62 10.86 -25.24
CA LEU A 239 11.63 10.05 -24.58
C LEU A 239 12.58 10.91 -23.73
N GLU A 240 13.01 12.06 -24.24
CA GLU A 240 13.89 13.00 -23.51
C GLU A 240 13.21 13.56 -22.26
N GLU A 241 11.95 14.00 -22.36
CA GLU A 241 11.21 14.48 -21.19
C GLU A 241 10.95 13.35 -20.18
N PHE A 242 10.59 12.16 -20.66
CA PHE A 242 10.42 10.99 -19.80
C PHE A 242 11.70 10.61 -19.06
N GLU A 243 12.83 10.60 -19.77
CA GLU A 243 14.16 10.33 -19.20
C GLU A 243 14.50 11.38 -18.13
N SER A 244 14.34 12.67 -18.44
CA SER A 244 14.59 13.77 -17.50
C SER A 244 13.74 13.65 -16.23
N LEU A 245 12.44 13.44 -16.38
CA LEU A 245 11.50 13.27 -15.26
C LEU A 245 11.83 12.03 -14.41
N LEU A 246 12.18 10.90 -15.03
CA LEU A 246 12.51 9.68 -14.30
C LEU A 246 13.86 9.79 -13.57
N ILE A 247 14.85 10.46 -14.17
CA ILE A 247 16.13 10.75 -13.52
C ILE A 247 15.90 11.64 -12.31
N ASP A 248 15.18 12.74 -12.46
CA ASP A 248 14.87 13.67 -11.36
C ASP A 248 14.07 12.97 -10.26
N ALA A 249 13.02 12.24 -10.62
CA ALA A 249 12.22 11.45 -9.70
C ALA A 249 13.04 10.42 -8.91
N THR A 250 14.04 9.80 -9.56
CA THR A 250 14.94 8.85 -8.91
C THR A 250 15.92 9.56 -7.99
N CYS A 251 16.55 10.65 -8.45
CA CYS A 251 17.58 11.36 -7.69
C CYS A 251 17.00 12.07 -6.45
N ILE A 252 15.83 12.72 -6.57
CA ILE A 252 15.21 13.42 -5.43
C ILE A 252 14.86 12.44 -4.29
N ARG A 253 14.54 11.19 -4.64
CA ARG A 253 14.24 10.09 -3.69
C ARG A 253 15.47 9.50 -3.01
N LEU A 254 16.69 9.95 -3.36
CA LEU A 254 17.92 9.58 -2.66
C LEU A 254 18.22 10.49 -1.45
N ARG A 255 17.46 11.58 -1.26
CA ARG A 255 17.61 12.48 -0.11
C ARG A 255 17.28 11.76 1.20
N ALA A 256 18.30 11.44 1.99
CA ALA A 256 18.20 10.77 3.29
C ALA A 256 19.50 10.99 4.08
N ASP A 257 19.44 10.96 5.41
CA ASP A 257 20.62 10.97 6.29
C ASP A 257 21.09 9.53 6.62
N VAL A 258 20.51 8.53 5.96
CA VAL A 258 20.83 7.10 6.10
C VAL A 258 21.09 6.49 4.71
N PRO A 259 21.82 5.35 4.63
CA PRO A 259 22.03 4.66 3.36
C PRO A 259 20.72 4.27 2.68
N VAL A 260 20.73 4.39 1.35
CA VAL A 260 19.59 4.06 0.48
C VAL A 260 20.00 2.95 -0.49
N GLY A 261 19.31 1.81 -0.41
CA GLY A 261 19.50 0.67 -1.31
C GLY A 261 18.49 0.65 -2.45
N ALA A 262 18.46 -0.45 -3.20
CA ALA A 262 17.42 -0.69 -4.21
C ALA A 262 17.02 -2.16 -4.31
N TYR A 263 15.76 -2.42 -4.64
CA TYR A 263 15.34 -3.74 -5.10
C TYR A 263 15.78 -3.94 -6.55
N LEU A 264 16.33 -5.13 -6.84
CA LEU A 264 16.81 -5.50 -8.17
C LEU A 264 16.25 -6.86 -8.58
N SER A 265 15.09 -6.86 -9.24
CA SER A 265 14.42 -8.10 -9.66
C SER A 265 14.98 -8.70 -10.97
N GLY A 266 15.83 -7.97 -11.70
CA GLY A 266 16.24 -8.32 -13.07
C GLY A 266 15.15 -8.04 -14.11
N GLY A 267 14.05 -7.39 -13.71
CA GLY A 267 13.05 -6.83 -14.60
C GLY A 267 13.46 -5.44 -15.12
N LEU A 268 12.80 -4.98 -16.18
CA LEU A 268 13.09 -3.69 -16.82
C LEU A 268 13.08 -2.51 -15.84
N ASP A 269 12.06 -2.46 -14.98
CA ASP A 269 11.76 -1.27 -14.16
C ASP A 269 12.81 -1.07 -13.05
N SER A 270 13.03 -2.11 -12.25
CA SER A 270 14.04 -2.10 -11.18
C SER A 270 15.46 -1.93 -11.73
N SER A 271 15.75 -2.50 -12.91
CA SER A 271 17.04 -2.37 -13.56
C SER A 271 17.31 -0.95 -14.06
N ILE A 272 16.29 -0.25 -14.60
CA ILE A 272 16.43 1.16 -15.00
C ILE A 272 16.62 2.05 -13.78
N THR A 273 15.81 1.86 -12.74
CA THR A 273 15.98 2.61 -11.47
C THR A 273 17.39 2.44 -10.92
N ALA A 274 17.89 1.20 -10.81
CA ALA A 274 19.23 0.93 -10.31
C ALA A 274 20.34 1.50 -11.23
N ALA A 275 20.15 1.46 -12.55
CA ALA A 275 21.07 2.04 -13.51
C ALA A 275 21.14 3.57 -13.40
N ILE A 276 20.00 4.24 -13.22
CA ILE A 276 19.94 5.69 -12.99
C ILE A 276 20.67 6.06 -11.70
N VAL A 277 20.38 5.37 -10.59
CA VAL A 277 21.09 5.60 -9.31
C VAL A 277 22.60 5.44 -9.51
N ARG A 278 23.04 4.35 -10.15
CA ARG A 278 24.45 4.08 -10.37
C ARG A 278 25.14 5.14 -11.24
N LYS A 279 24.44 5.65 -12.26
CA LYS A 279 24.99 6.62 -13.23
C LYS A 279 25.01 8.05 -12.69
N TYR A 280 23.99 8.47 -11.95
CA TYR A 280 23.79 9.89 -11.58
C TYR A 280 24.05 10.21 -10.11
N ALA A 281 24.07 9.22 -9.21
CA ALA A 281 24.23 9.48 -7.77
C ALA A 281 25.63 9.16 -7.21
N GLY A 282 26.55 8.63 -8.02
CA GLY A 282 27.98 8.46 -7.68
C GLY A 282 28.33 7.45 -6.57
N ASN A 283 27.35 6.88 -5.85
CA ASN A 283 27.58 6.03 -4.69
C ASN A 283 27.72 4.53 -5.03
N SER A 284 28.31 3.77 -4.09
CA SER A 284 28.12 2.32 -4.02
C SER A 284 26.64 2.03 -3.74
N LEU A 285 26.03 1.16 -4.53
CA LEU A 285 24.62 0.79 -4.40
C LEU A 285 24.50 -0.64 -3.92
N ASP A 286 23.83 -0.82 -2.78
CA ASP A 286 23.43 -2.13 -2.27
C ASP A 286 22.10 -2.52 -2.92
N THR A 287 22.07 -3.71 -3.53
CA THR A 287 20.90 -4.21 -4.23
C THR A 287 20.39 -5.51 -3.62
N PHE A 288 19.08 -5.61 -3.45
CA PHE A 288 18.44 -6.75 -2.81
C PHE A 288 17.46 -7.43 -3.77
N SER A 289 17.43 -8.75 -3.78
CA SER A 289 16.44 -9.52 -4.54
C SER A 289 15.95 -10.75 -3.79
N ILE A 290 14.90 -11.35 -4.35
CA ILE A 290 14.35 -12.62 -3.92
C ILE A 290 14.64 -13.66 -5.00
N ALA A 291 15.08 -14.84 -4.58
CA ALA A 291 15.27 -16.02 -5.42
C ALA A 291 14.40 -17.17 -4.89
N PHE A 292 13.96 -18.04 -5.80
CA PHE A 292 13.07 -19.14 -5.46
C PHE A 292 13.72 -20.49 -5.75
N GLU A 293 13.39 -21.49 -4.95
CA GLU A 293 13.80 -22.88 -5.20
C GLU A 293 13.19 -23.43 -6.51
N ASP A 294 11.94 -23.06 -6.80
CA ASP A 294 11.23 -23.49 -8.00
C ASP A 294 11.61 -22.59 -9.20
N PRO A 295 12.25 -23.15 -10.25
CA PRO A 295 12.70 -22.39 -11.41
C PRO A 295 11.58 -21.67 -12.17
N GLN A 296 10.32 -22.05 -11.96
CA GLN A 296 9.17 -21.37 -12.55
C GLN A 296 9.01 -19.92 -12.03
N PHE A 297 9.46 -19.66 -10.80
CA PHE A 297 9.37 -18.35 -10.14
C PHE A 297 10.72 -17.64 -10.02
N ASP A 298 11.83 -18.36 -10.24
CA ASP A 298 13.17 -17.82 -10.04
C ASP A 298 13.61 -16.89 -11.18
N GLU A 299 14.02 -15.68 -10.83
CA GLU A 299 14.58 -14.69 -11.75
C GLU A 299 16.07 -14.40 -11.48
N SER A 300 16.70 -15.21 -10.62
CA SER A 300 18.05 -14.95 -10.09
C SER A 300 19.14 -14.82 -11.14
N LEU A 301 18.97 -15.47 -12.31
CA LEU A 301 19.88 -15.30 -13.45
C LEU A 301 19.98 -13.84 -13.89
N PHE A 302 18.84 -13.19 -14.13
CA PHE A 302 18.78 -11.80 -14.61
C PHE A 302 19.20 -10.82 -13.52
N GLN A 303 18.88 -11.13 -12.26
CA GLN A 303 19.31 -10.35 -11.10
C GLN A 303 20.84 -10.30 -11.01
N ARG A 304 21.51 -11.46 -11.10
CA ARG A 304 22.98 -11.55 -11.11
C ARG A 304 23.61 -10.85 -12.31
N GLN A 305 23.04 -11.02 -13.50
CA GLN A 305 23.51 -10.32 -14.71
C GLN A 305 23.46 -8.80 -14.53
N MET A 306 22.35 -8.27 -14.02
CA MET A 306 22.19 -6.83 -13.84
C MET A 306 23.08 -6.31 -12.71
N ALA A 307 23.19 -7.03 -11.59
CA ALA A 307 24.08 -6.68 -10.49
C ALA A 307 25.55 -6.61 -10.95
N ALA A 308 25.99 -7.59 -11.74
CA ALA A 308 27.33 -7.61 -12.32
C ALA A 308 27.54 -6.43 -13.29
N ALA A 309 26.56 -6.10 -14.13
CA ALA A 309 26.64 -4.98 -15.05
C ALA A 309 26.74 -3.61 -14.34
N LEU A 310 26.10 -3.45 -13.18
CA LEU A 310 26.15 -2.23 -12.38
C LEU A 310 27.32 -2.17 -11.39
N GLY A 311 27.92 -3.32 -11.07
CA GLY A 311 28.91 -3.46 -10.01
C GLY A 311 28.31 -3.17 -8.62
N THR A 312 27.10 -3.67 -8.35
CA THR A 312 26.41 -3.46 -7.06
C THR A 312 26.82 -4.51 -6.02
N GLN A 313 26.69 -4.16 -4.73
CA GLN A 313 26.78 -5.15 -3.66
C GLN A 313 25.42 -5.86 -3.56
N HIS A 314 25.33 -7.05 -4.14
CA HIS A 314 24.05 -7.72 -4.31
C HIS A 314 23.80 -8.82 -3.28
N GLN A 315 22.70 -8.68 -2.55
CA GLN A 315 22.22 -9.66 -1.58
C GLN A 315 20.93 -10.32 -2.08
N VAL A 316 20.79 -11.61 -1.79
CA VAL A 316 19.66 -12.43 -2.26
C VAL A 316 19.01 -13.13 -1.08
N ALA A 317 17.71 -12.93 -0.92
CA ALA A 317 16.88 -13.73 -0.03
C ALA A 317 16.44 -14.99 -0.78
N TYR A 318 16.85 -16.16 -0.31
CA TYR A 318 16.36 -17.43 -0.85
C TYR A 318 15.04 -17.80 -0.17
N CYS A 319 14.02 -18.10 -0.95
CA CYS A 319 12.67 -18.37 -0.48
C CYS A 319 12.15 -19.73 -0.98
N THR A 320 11.85 -20.62 -0.03
CA THR A 320 11.17 -21.89 -0.30
C THR A 320 9.65 -21.74 -0.17
N SER A 321 8.90 -22.73 -0.64
CA SER A 321 7.45 -22.76 -0.40
C SER A 321 7.11 -22.88 1.09
N ALA A 322 7.93 -23.61 1.86
CA ALA A 322 7.72 -23.78 3.30
C ALA A 322 7.95 -22.47 4.08
N ASP A 323 8.92 -21.64 3.66
CA ASP A 323 9.15 -20.32 4.26
C ASP A 323 7.90 -19.43 4.10
N ILE A 324 7.29 -19.44 2.91
CA ILE A 324 6.05 -18.70 2.63
C ILE A 324 4.93 -19.13 3.58
N GLY A 325 4.71 -20.45 3.73
CA GLY A 325 3.72 -20.98 4.66
C GLY A 325 4.02 -20.58 6.11
N THR A 326 5.28 -20.63 6.51
CA THR A 326 5.72 -20.32 7.88
C THR A 326 5.47 -18.86 8.25
N VAL A 327 5.79 -17.91 7.37
CA VAL A 327 5.62 -16.47 7.66
C VAL A 327 4.20 -15.97 7.41
N PHE A 328 3.32 -16.78 6.79
CA PHE A 328 2.01 -16.32 6.36
C PHE A 328 1.13 -15.72 7.49
N PRO A 329 1.10 -16.27 8.72
CA PRO A 329 0.41 -15.61 9.83
C PRO A 329 0.94 -14.19 10.15
N GLN A 330 2.25 -13.97 10.04
CA GLN A 330 2.85 -12.63 10.23
C GLN A 330 2.52 -11.71 9.07
N VAL A 331 2.51 -12.22 7.84
CA VAL A 331 2.04 -11.47 6.67
C VAL A 331 0.63 -10.96 6.90
N ILE A 332 -0.31 -11.83 7.33
CA ILE A 332 -1.70 -11.42 7.56
C ILE A 332 -1.84 -10.41 8.71
N TRP A 333 -1.00 -10.52 9.74
CA TRP A 333 -0.93 -9.53 10.81
C TRP A 333 -0.56 -8.14 10.28
N HIS A 334 0.30 -8.05 9.28
CA HIS A 334 0.72 -6.78 8.68
C HIS A 334 -0.19 -6.28 7.56
N THR A 335 -0.79 -7.17 6.76
CA THR A 335 -1.74 -6.78 5.71
C THR A 335 -3.06 -6.30 6.28
N GLU A 336 -3.50 -6.85 7.42
CA GLU A 336 -4.78 -6.53 8.07
C GLU A 336 -6.00 -6.77 7.16
N THR A 337 -5.83 -7.58 6.12
CA THR A 337 -6.86 -7.91 5.14
C THR A 337 -6.61 -9.31 4.58
N PRO A 338 -7.66 -10.07 4.23
CA PRO A 338 -7.51 -11.28 3.44
C PRO A 338 -6.76 -11.01 2.13
N VAL A 339 -5.92 -11.96 1.72
CA VAL A 339 -5.18 -11.90 0.46
C VAL A 339 -5.44 -13.17 -0.34
N LEU A 340 -5.43 -13.07 -1.66
CA LEU A 340 -5.67 -14.22 -2.55
C LEU A 340 -4.38 -14.83 -3.11
N ARG A 341 -3.23 -14.29 -2.72
CA ARG A 341 -1.91 -14.66 -3.24
C ARG A 341 -0.87 -14.61 -2.14
N THR A 342 0.20 -15.37 -2.34
CA THR A 342 1.31 -15.50 -1.39
C THR A 342 2.48 -14.55 -1.67
N ALA A 343 2.41 -13.74 -2.73
CA ALA A 343 3.46 -12.77 -3.09
C ALA A 343 3.90 -11.80 -1.97
N PRO A 344 3.04 -11.41 -1.02
CA PRO A 344 3.48 -10.66 0.17
C PRO A 344 4.51 -11.40 1.04
N GLY A 345 4.46 -12.73 1.13
CA GLY A 345 5.38 -13.53 1.96
C GLY A 345 6.85 -13.38 1.57
N PRO A 346 7.22 -13.57 0.29
CA PRO A 346 8.59 -13.32 -0.13
C PRO A 346 9.01 -11.84 -0.02
N MET A 347 8.09 -10.88 -0.16
CA MET A 347 8.39 -9.46 0.09
C MET A 347 8.68 -9.16 1.56
N PHE A 348 7.99 -9.84 2.49
CA PHE A 348 8.28 -9.79 3.92
C PHE A 348 9.68 -10.34 4.23
N LEU A 349 10.07 -11.46 3.59
CA LEU A 349 11.42 -12.01 3.74
C LEU A 349 12.49 -11.09 3.14
N LEU A 350 12.19 -10.45 2.01
CA LEU A 350 13.09 -9.50 1.36
C LEU A 350 13.33 -8.25 2.20
N SER A 351 12.28 -7.67 2.80
CA SER A 351 12.44 -6.50 3.68
C SER A 351 13.21 -6.83 4.95
N ARG A 352 13.08 -8.06 5.48
CA ARG A 352 13.94 -8.56 6.57
C ARG A 352 15.41 -8.54 6.16
N LEU A 353 15.74 -9.07 4.98
CA LEU A 353 17.12 -9.08 4.49
C LEU A 353 17.72 -7.67 4.37
N VAL A 354 16.94 -6.70 3.89
CA VAL A 354 17.36 -5.29 3.83
C VAL A 354 17.68 -4.77 5.23
N ARG A 355 16.79 -5.03 6.20
CA ARG A 355 16.98 -4.59 7.59
C ARG A 355 18.18 -5.26 8.24
N ASP A 356 18.41 -6.54 8.00
CA ASP A 356 19.57 -7.30 8.51
C ASP A 356 20.90 -6.72 7.98
N HIS A 357 20.88 -6.00 6.86
CA HIS A 357 22.01 -5.26 6.30
C HIS A 357 22.06 -3.79 6.73
N ASN A 358 21.32 -3.41 7.79
CA ASN A 358 21.27 -2.06 8.37
C ASN A 358 20.75 -0.96 7.42
N LEU A 359 20.02 -1.32 6.37
CA LEU A 359 19.31 -0.33 5.55
C LEU A 359 17.88 -0.10 6.05
N LYS A 360 17.45 1.16 5.96
CA LYS A 360 16.09 1.61 6.29
C LYS A 360 15.27 2.00 5.06
N VAL A 361 15.93 2.21 3.92
CA VAL A 361 15.33 2.79 2.72
C VAL A 361 15.77 2.02 1.49
N VAL A 362 14.82 1.72 0.61
CA VAL A 362 15.07 1.10 -0.70
C VAL A 362 14.27 1.79 -1.80
N LEU A 363 14.87 1.97 -2.97
CA LEU A 363 14.15 2.32 -4.19
C LEU A 363 13.59 1.05 -4.85
N THR A 364 12.45 1.21 -5.51
CA THR A 364 11.78 0.10 -6.19
C THR A 364 11.01 0.57 -7.44
N GLY A 365 10.62 -0.39 -8.28
CA GLY A 365 10.13 -0.15 -9.65
C GLY A 365 8.60 -0.12 -9.84
N GLU A 366 7.81 -0.25 -8.77
CA GLU A 366 6.35 -0.23 -8.85
C GLU A 366 5.82 1.12 -9.35
N GLY A 367 4.71 1.10 -10.09
CA GLY A 367 4.17 2.22 -10.86
C GLY A 367 4.46 2.11 -12.35
N ALA A 368 5.60 1.51 -12.73
CA ALA A 368 5.96 1.38 -14.14
C ALA A 368 4.93 0.56 -14.94
N ASP A 369 4.45 -0.56 -14.39
CA ASP A 369 3.47 -1.41 -15.06
C ASP A 369 2.12 -0.70 -15.24
N GLU A 370 1.67 0.06 -14.25
CA GLU A 370 0.38 0.75 -14.25
C GLU A 370 0.37 1.92 -15.24
N PHE A 371 1.41 2.76 -15.24
CA PHE A 371 1.45 3.99 -16.03
C PHE A 371 2.02 3.79 -17.44
N LEU A 372 2.81 2.74 -17.68
CA LEU A 372 3.43 2.43 -18.99
C LEU A 372 2.90 1.13 -19.62
N ALA A 373 1.72 0.69 -19.20
CA ALA A 373 0.96 -0.42 -19.79
C ALA A 373 1.68 -1.78 -19.78
N GLY A 374 2.32 -2.12 -18.66
CA GLY A 374 3.15 -3.31 -18.48
C GLY A 374 2.43 -4.64 -18.31
N TYR A 375 1.19 -4.62 -17.82
CA TYR A 375 0.42 -5.83 -17.55
C TYR A 375 -0.24 -6.43 -18.80
N ASP A 376 -0.39 -7.76 -18.80
CA ASP A 376 -1.03 -8.50 -19.89
C ASP A 376 -2.50 -8.08 -20.10
N ILE A 377 -3.20 -7.64 -19.05
CA ILE A 377 -4.59 -7.17 -19.14
C ILE A 377 -4.78 -6.04 -20.16
N PHE A 378 -3.77 -5.18 -20.36
CA PHE A 378 -3.81 -4.11 -21.36
C PHE A 378 -3.69 -4.67 -22.77
N LYS A 379 -2.85 -5.69 -22.96
CA LYS A 379 -2.69 -6.42 -24.22
C LYS A 379 -3.93 -7.26 -24.53
N GLU A 380 -4.47 -7.96 -23.54
CA GLU A 380 -5.71 -8.74 -23.60
C GLU A 380 -6.88 -7.85 -24.05
N MET A 381 -7.06 -6.68 -23.42
CA MET A 381 -8.07 -5.69 -23.82
C MET A 381 -7.93 -5.27 -25.28
N LYS A 382 -6.70 -4.96 -25.72
CA LYS A 382 -6.42 -4.54 -27.10
C LYS A 382 -6.73 -5.65 -28.11
N VAL A 383 -6.30 -6.88 -27.83
CA VAL A 383 -6.56 -8.05 -28.68
C VAL A 383 -8.07 -8.36 -28.73
N ARG A 384 -8.76 -8.35 -27.58
CA ARG A 384 -10.20 -8.61 -27.52
C ARG A 384 -11.02 -7.55 -28.23
N ARG A 385 -10.71 -6.26 -28.09
CA ARG A 385 -11.38 -5.19 -28.86
C ARG A 385 -11.15 -5.34 -30.36
N PHE A 386 -9.95 -5.74 -30.76
CA PHE A 386 -9.68 -6.05 -32.18
C PHE A 386 -10.49 -7.25 -32.65
N TRP A 387 -10.55 -8.33 -31.87
CA TRP A 387 -11.37 -9.50 -32.18
C TRP A 387 -12.87 -9.16 -32.23
N ALA A 388 -13.37 -8.35 -31.31
CA ALA A 388 -14.78 -7.97 -31.23
C ALA A 388 -15.33 -7.27 -32.48
N LYS A 389 -14.50 -6.65 -33.33
CA LYS A 389 -14.97 -6.08 -34.62
C LYS A 389 -15.36 -7.16 -35.65
N ASP A 390 -15.00 -8.42 -35.42
CA ASP A 390 -15.37 -9.60 -36.22
C ASP A 390 -15.33 -10.84 -35.31
N PRO A 391 -16.38 -11.06 -34.49
CA PRO A 391 -16.40 -12.11 -33.47
C PRO A 391 -16.21 -13.54 -34.00
N ASP A 392 -16.50 -13.77 -35.28
CA ASP A 392 -16.40 -15.08 -35.95
C ASP A 392 -15.06 -15.30 -36.64
N SER A 393 -14.17 -14.30 -36.61
CA SER A 393 -12.82 -14.39 -37.15
C SER A 393 -12.04 -15.55 -36.54
N GLN A 394 -11.48 -16.40 -37.40
CA GLN A 394 -10.60 -17.51 -36.99
C GLN A 394 -9.15 -17.06 -36.77
N ILE A 395 -8.76 -15.89 -37.30
CA ILE A 395 -7.38 -15.41 -37.28
C ILE A 395 -7.09 -14.43 -36.14
N ARG A 396 -8.05 -13.56 -35.78
CA ARG A 396 -7.87 -12.57 -34.70
C ARG A 396 -7.56 -13.17 -33.32
N PRO A 397 -8.20 -14.26 -32.87
CA PRO A 397 -7.85 -14.89 -31.59
C PRO A 397 -6.44 -15.50 -31.57
N LEU A 398 -5.78 -15.71 -32.71
CA LEU A 398 -4.41 -16.23 -32.74
C LEU A 398 -3.41 -15.27 -32.09
N LEU A 399 -3.73 -13.97 -31.98
CA LEU A 399 -2.91 -12.98 -31.28
C LEU A 399 -2.77 -13.29 -29.77
N LEU A 400 -3.73 -14.02 -29.16
CA LEU A 400 -3.65 -14.42 -27.76
C LEU A 400 -2.46 -15.34 -27.48
N LYS A 401 -2.01 -16.11 -28.49
CA LYS A 401 -0.81 -16.97 -28.38
C LYS A 401 0.48 -16.16 -28.19
N ARG A 402 0.50 -14.88 -28.60
CA ARG A 402 1.65 -13.99 -28.40
C ARG A 402 1.72 -13.41 -26.99
N LEU A 403 0.62 -13.47 -26.24
CA LEU A 403 0.56 -12.92 -24.88
C LEU A 403 1.09 -13.89 -23.83
N TYR A 404 0.96 -15.19 -24.07
CA TYR A 404 1.34 -16.23 -23.11
C TYR A 404 2.33 -17.25 -23.69
N PRO A 405 3.52 -16.81 -24.16
CA PRO A 405 4.51 -17.72 -24.74
C PRO A 405 5.08 -18.70 -23.70
N ASP A 406 5.08 -18.31 -22.42
CA ASP A 406 5.76 -19.02 -21.33
C ASP A 406 4.86 -19.97 -20.52
N ILE A 407 3.55 -20.05 -20.80
CA ILE A 407 2.66 -20.98 -20.08
C ILE A 407 2.88 -22.40 -20.63
N SER A 408 3.82 -23.12 -20.02
CA SER A 408 4.11 -24.53 -20.27
C SER A 408 2.86 -25.40 -20.09
N GLY A 409 2.52 -26.22 -21.10
CA GLY A 409 1.31 -27.06 -21.11
C GLY A 409 0.22 -26.60 -22.08
N LEU A 410 0.36 -25.38 -22.62
CA LEU A 410 -0.46 -24.87 -23.73
C LEU A 410 0.15 -25.28 -25.09
N GLY A 411 0.19 -26.58 -25.38
CA GLY A 411 0.62 -27.13 -26.68
C GLY A 411 -0.23 -26.67 -27.88
N SER A 412 -0.12 -27.33 -29.03
CA SER A 412 -0.82 -26.97 -30.29
C SER A 412 -2.37 -26.85 -30.20
N GLY A 413 -3.01 -27.36 -29.14
CA GLY A 413 -4.44 -27.21 -28.84
C GLY A 413 -4.84 -26.01 -27.95
N SER A 414 -3.89 -25.22 -27.45
CA SER A 414 -4.12 -24.11 -26.51
C SER A 414 -4.89 -22.92 -27.08
N GLY A 415 -4.82 -22.72 -28.39
CA GLY A 415 -5.49 -21.62 -29.06
C GLY A 415 -7.01 -21.68 -28.87
N ALA A 416 -7.60 -22.88 -28.90
CA ALA A 416 -9.03 -23.06 -28.72
C ALA A 416 -9.47 -22.75 -27.29
N TYR A 417 -8.68 -23.16 -26.28
CA TYR A 417 -8.95 -22.83 -24.88
C TYR A 417 -8.84 -21.32 -24.62
N LEU A 418 -7.74 -20.69 -25.05
CA LEU A 418 -7.56 -19.23 -24.91
C LEU A 418 -8.66 -18.48 -25.65
N ALA A 419 -9.02 -18.89 -26.87
CA ALA A 419 -10.13 -18.32 -27.61
C ALA A 419 -11.44 -18.46 -26.82
N ALA A 420 -11.79 -19.66 -26.34
CA ALA A 420 -13.02 -19.88 -25.58
C ALA A 420 -13.06 -19.04 -24.28
N PHE A 421 -11.94 -18.95 -23.56
CA PHE A 421 -11.82 -18.13 -22.35
C PHE A 421 -12.01 -16.64 -22.66
N PHE A 422 -11.31 -16.11 -23.66
CA PHE A 422 -11.34 -14.68 -23.99
C PHE A 422 -12.54 -14.25 -24.88
N LYS A 423 -13.30 -15.19 -25.45
CA LYS A 423 -14.57 -14.93 -26.16
C LYS A 423 -15.71 -14.55 -25.21
N GLN A 424 -15.59 -14.84 -23.92
CA GLN A 424 -16.57 -14.45 -22.91
C GLN A 424 -16.74 -12.93 -22.91
N GLY A 425 -17.99 -12.46 -23.02
CA GLY A 425 -18.32 -11.03 -23.06
C GLY A 425 -17.64 -10.25 -24.19
N LEU A 426 -17.19 -10.90 -25.28
CA LEU A 426 -16.38 -10.26 -26.33
C LEU A 426 -17.06 -9.02 -26.94
N GLY A 427 -18.39 -9.07 -27.13
CA GLY A 427 -19.20 -8.00 -27.72
C GLY A 427 -19.49 -6.82 -26.79
N ASP A 428 -19.24 -6.93 -25.48
CA ASP A 428 -19.59 -5.89 -24.49
C ASP A 428 -18.57 -4.74 -24.43
N THR A 429 -18.07 -4.32 -25.59
CA THR A 429 -16.98 -3.34 -25.71
C THR A 429 -17.34 -1.94 -25.18
N ALA A 430 -18.62 -1.66 -24.96
CA ALA A 430 -19.14 -0.43 -24.36
C ALA A 430 -19.11 -0.45 -22.83
N SER A 431 -18.92 -1.61 -22.20
CA SER A 431 -18.80 -1.69 -20.73
C SER A 431 -17.57 -0.93 -20.25
N PRO A 432 -17.70 -0.09 -19.21
CA PRO A 432 -16.55 0.58 -18.60
C PRO A 432 -15.54 -0.41 -18.02
N PHE A 433 -15.99 -1.63 -17.72
CA PHE A 433 -15.22 -2.69 -17.09
C PHE A 433 -14.67 -3.73 -18.06
N TYR A 434 -14.82 -3.52 -19.37
CA TYR A 434 -14.51 -4.53 -20.41
C TYR A 434 -13.12 -5.17 -20.29
N SER A 435 -12.11 -4.40 -19.91
CA SER A 435 -10.73 -4.86 -19.74
C SER A 435 -10.57 -5.85 -18.58
N HIS A 436 -11.35 -5.69 -17.51
CA HIS A 436 -11.19 -6.43 -16.25
C HIS A 436 -12.26 -7.49 -16.03
N ALA A 437 -13.38 -7.42 -16.75
CA ALA A 437 -14.54 -8.29 -16.54
C ALA A 437 -14.19 -9.79 -16.50
N ILE A 438 -13.29 -10.27 -17.37
CA ILE A 438 -12.88 -11.69 -17.38
C ILE A 438 -12.11 -12.08 -16.10
N ARG A 439 -11.18 -11.22 -15.64
CA ARG A 439 -10.42 -11.45 -14.41
C ARG A 439 -11.35 -11.54 -13.21
N TRP A 440 -12.29 -10.60 -13.12
CA TRP A 440 -13.25 -10.53 -12.01
C TRP A 440 -14.26 -11.67 -12.07
N ALA A 441 -14.77 -12.04 -13.25
CA ALA A 441 -15.62 -13.21 -13.43
C ALA A 441 -14.95 -14.50 -12.95
N ASN A 442 -13.68 -14.68 -13.32
CA ASN A 442 -12.93 -15.87 -12.94
C ASN A 442 -12.66 -15.92 -11.43
N THR A 443 -12.28 -14.79 -10.83
CA THR A 443 -12.00 -14.69 -9.39
C THR A 443 -13.27 -14.80 -8.54
N ALA A 444 -14.39 -14.21 -8.97
CA ALA A 444 -15.68 -14.24 -8.28
C ALA A 444 -16.20 -15.67 -8.01
N ARG A 445 -15.67 -16.69 -8.69
CA ARG A 445 -15.97 -18.09 -8.40
C ARG A 445 -15.56 -18.50 -6.99
N ILE A 446 -14.60 -17.81 -6.37
CA ILE A 446 -14.18 -18.03 -4.97
C ILE A 446 -15.32 -17.71 -3.99
N ARG A 447 -16.27 -16.84 -4.37
CA ARG A 447 -17.46 -16.54 -3.56
C ARG A 447 -18.37 -17.75 -3.37
N ASN A 448 -18.21 -18.83 -4.15
CA ASN A 448 -18.91 -20.10 -3.95
C ASN A 448 -18.58 -20.77 -2.60
N PHE A 449 -17.50 -20.32 -1.92
CA PHE A 449 -17.13 -20.83 -0.60
C PHE A 449 -17.76 -20.04 0.54
N LEU A 450 -18.36 -18.87 0.31
CA LEU A 450 -18.95 -18.03 1.38
C LEU A 450 -20.22 -18.67 1.96
N LEU A 451 -20.34 -18.65 3.30
CA LEU A 451 -21.52 -19.12 4.03
C LEU A 451 -22.74 -18.27 3.71
N GLY A 452 -23.88 -18.92 3.49
CA GLY A 452 -25.16 -18.20 3.39
C GLY A 452 -25.26 -17.26 2.19
N ARG A 453 -24.49 -17.54 1.13
CA ARG A 453 -24.59 -16.82 -0.14
C ARG A 453 -26.06 -16.79 -0.57
N ARG A 454 -26.69 -15.62 -0.51
CA ARG A 454 -28.08 -15.51 -0.95
C ARG A 454 -28.05 -15.67 -2.46
N GLU A 455 -28.71 -16.71 -2.97
CA GLU A 455 -29.10 -16.73 -4.37
C GLU A 455 -29.85 -15.43 -4.65
N GLY A 456 -29.28 -14.57 -5.49
CA GLY A 456 -29.85 -13.27 -5.79
C GLY A 456 -29.61 -12.15 -4.77
N THR A 457 -28.54 -12.14 -3.96
CA THR A 457 -28.04 -10.84 -3.44
C THR A 457 -27.41 -10.03 -4.59
N PRO A 458 -28.01 -8.91 -5.04
CA PRO A 458 -27.45 -8.01 -6.04
C PRO A 458 -26.74 -6.82 -5.33
N ALA A 459 -25.81 -6.10 -5.96
CA ALA A 459 -26.18 -4.93 -6.76
C ALA A 459 -25.01 -4.44 -7.64
N GLY A 460 -24.78 -5.09 -8.78
CA GLY A 460 -23.84 -4.62 -9.79
C GLY A 460 -24.15 -5.23 -11.15
N ARG A 461 -23.66 -4.62 -12.23
CA ARG A 461 -23.76 -5.20 -13.58
C ARG A 461 -23.11 -6.59 -13.56
N ASP A 462 -23.80 -7.60 -14.10
CA ASP A 462 -23.33 -8.99 -14.24
C ASP A 462 -23.14 -9.80 -12.93
N GLY A 463 -23.66 -9.35 -11.77
CA GLY A 463 -23.69 -10.15 -10.53
C GLY A 463 -22.46 -10.05 -9.63
N TYR A 464 -21.63 -9.02 -9.82
CA TYR A 464 -20.47 -8.67 -8.97
C TYR A 464 -20.81 -7.56 -7.96
N PRO A 465 -20.01 -7.37 -6.89
CA PRO A 465 -20.14 -6.21 -6.01
C PRO A 465 -20.02 -4.90 -6.81
N GLU A 466 -20.78 -3.87 -6.46
CA GLU A 466 -20.74 -2.59 -7.20
C GLU A 466 -19.33 -1.98 -7.17
N LEU A 467 -18.86 -1.54 -8.34
CA LEU A 467 -17.66 -0.72 -8.46
C LEU A 467 -18.05 0.76 -8.36
N PRO A 468 -17.24 1.62 -7.74
CA PRO A 468 -17.44 3.06 -7.81
C PRO A 468 -17.59 3.49 -9.27
N ALA A 469 -18.58 4.34 -9.53
CA ALA A 469 -18.76 4.91 -10.86
C ALA A 469 -17.45 5.62 -11.27
N PRO A 470 -16.91 5.35 -12.47
CA PRO A 470 -15.74 6.07 -12.94
C PRO A 470 -16.07 7.56 -13.14
N PRO A 471 -15.05 8.44 -13.16
CA PRO A 471 -15.26 9.88 -13.33
C PRO A 471 -15.93 10.19 -14.69
N ALA A 472 -16.59 11.34 -14.79
CA ALA A 472 -17.30 11.75 -16.01
C ALA A 472 -16.40 11.74 -17.26
N ALA A 473 -15.10 12.06 -17.11
CA ALA A 473 -14.12 12.05 -18.19
C ALA A 473 -13.78 10.64 -18.72
N PHE A 474 -14.11 9.57 -17.98
CA PHE A 474 -13.71 8.20 -18.29
C PHE A 474 -14.11 7.74 -19.70
N GLY A 475 -15.32 8.13 -20.15
CA GLY A 475 -15.82 7.80 -21.48
C GLY A 475 -15.01 8.43 -22.62
N HIS A 476 -14.30 9.53 -22.34
CA HIS A 476 -13.49 10.28 -23.31
C HIS A 476 -12.03 9.81 -23.38
N TRP A 477 -11.58 9.02 -22.41
CA TRP A 477 -10.23 8.48 -22.43
C TRP A 477 -10.07 7.36 -23.46
N SER A 478 -8.83 7.16 -23.92
CA SER A 478 -8.51 5.97 -24.71
C SER A 478 -8.87 4.69 -23.95
N HIS A 479 -9.17 3.60 -24.66
CA HIS A 479 -9.44 2.31 -24.01
C HIS A 479 -8.29 1.81 -23.12
N LEU A 480 -7.05 2.20 -23.46
CA LEU A 480 -5.90 1.94 -22.60
C LEU A 480 -6.00 2.76 -21.31
N GLY A 481 -6.28 4.06 -21.40
CA GLY A 481 -6.47 4.92 -20.22
C GLY A 481 -7.61 4.42 -19.32
N GLN A 482 -8.74 4.00 -19.89
CA GLN A 482 -9.83 3.36 -19.14
C GLN A 482 -9.35 2.13 -18.36
N ALA A 483 -8.57 1.26 -19.00
CA ALA A 483 -8.00 0.09 -18.33
C ALA A 483 -6.96 0.47 -17.26
N GLN A 484 -6.10 1.47 -17.51
CA GLN A 484 -5.12 1.94 -16.55
C GLN A 484 -5.79 2.53 -15.30
N TYR A 485 -6.86 3.30 -15.46
CA TYR A 485 -7.65 3.83 -14.35
C TYR A 485 -8.19 2.71 -13.45
N LEU A 486 -8.73 1.65 -14.03
CA LEU A 486 -9.22 0.49 -13.27
C LEU A 486 -8.08 -0.22 -12.53
N GLU A 487 -6.91 -0.40 -13.14
CA GLU A 487 -5.74 -0.97 -12.44
C GLU A 487 -5.28 -0.08 -11.29
N ILE A 488 -5.18 1.23 -11.51
CA ILE A 488 -4.78 2.20 -10.48
C ILE A 488 -5.73 2.14 -9.27
N THR A 489 -7.05 2.12 -9.53
CA THR A 489 -8.07 2.22 -8.47
C THR A 489 -8.42 0.90 -7.81
N THR A 490 -8.27 -0.23 -8.49
CA THR A 490 -8.64 -1.56 -7.95
C THR A 490 -7.46 -2.44 -7.57
N PHE A 491 -6.23 -2.14 -8.01
CA PHE A 491 -5.06 -2.98 -7.79
C PHE A 491 -3.86 -2.22 -7.21
N LEU A 492 -3.49 -1.07 -7.77
CA LEU A 492 -2.26 -0.35 -7.36
C LEU A 492 -2.27 0.03 -5.88
N SER A 493 -3.15 0.93 -5.45
CA SER A 493 -3.23 1.32 -4.04
C SER A 493 -3.70 0.18 -3.12
N PRO A 494 -4.85 -0.49 -3.41
CA PRO A 494 -5.45 -1.42 -2.46
C PRO A 494 -4.68 -2.72 -2.23
N TYR A 495 -3.89 -3.17 -3.22
CA TYR A 495 -3.16 -4.44 -3.14
C TYR A 495 -1.65 -4.27 -3.29
N LEU A 496 -1.19 -3.64 -4.38
CA LEU A 496 0.24 -3.60 -4.71
C LEU A 496 1.03 -2.73 -3.73
N LEU A 497 0.65 -1.47 -3.55
CA LEU A 497 1.31 -0.53 -2.63
C LEU A 497 1.01 -0.83 -1.17
N SER A 498 -0.14 -1.45 -0.88
CA SER A 498 -0.53 -1.85 0.47
C SER A 498 0.03 -3.24 0.84
N SER A 499 -0.71 -4.30 0.54
CA SER A 499 -0.45 -5.67 1.01
C SER A 499 0.87 -6.26 0.54
N GLN A 500 1.34 -5.92 -0.67
CA GLN A 500 2.62 -6.40 -1.19
C GLN A 500 3.79 -5.42 -0.91
N GLY A 501 3.50 -4.12 -0.87
CA GLY A 501 4.47 -3.03 -0.70
C GLY A 501 4.65 -2.61 0.75
N ASP A 502 4.03 -1.49 1.14
CA ASP A 502 4.21 -0.80 2.43
C ASP A 502 4.10 -1.76 3.62
N ARG A 503 3.08 -2.64 3.65
CA ARG A 503 2.88 -3.54 4.79
C ARG A 503 4.04 -4.51 5.00
N MET A 504 4.61 -5.01 3.90
CA MET A 504 5.72 -5.97 3.95
C MET A 504 7.05 -5.26 4.22
N GLY A 505 7.29 -4.09 3.62
CA GLY A 505 8.46 -3.27 3.94
C GLY A 505 8.48 -2.87 5.41
N MET A 506 7.38 -2.31 5.89
CA MET A 506 7.29 -1.78 7.25
C MET A 506 7.26 -2.85 8.34
N ALA A 507 6.89 -4.09 8.02
CA ALA A 507 7.02 -5.21 8.96
C ALA A 507 8.44 -5.33 9.55
N HIS A 508 9.45 -4.90 8.79
CA HIS A 508 10.86 -4.87 9.19
C HIS A 508 11.46 -3.46 9.19
N SER A 509 10.62 -2.43 9.32
CA SER A 509 11.05 -1.02 9.37
C SER A 509 11.84 -0.59 8.13
N VAL A 510 11.40 -1.01 6.94
CA VAL A 510 12.01 -0.66 5.65
C VAL A 510 11.04 0.17 4.80
N GLU A 511 11.47 1.38 4.48
CA GLU A 511 10.78 2.28 3.58
C GLU A 511 11.07 1.96 2.11
N GLY A 512 10.01 1.68 1.34
CA GLY A 512 10.08 1.72 -0.13
C GLY A 512 9.89 3.14 -0.67
N ARG A 513 10.69 3.55 -1.65
CA ARG A 513 10.55 4.80 -2.42
C ARG A 513 10.34 4.48 -3.90
N PHE A 514 9.39 5.17 -4.53
CA PHE A 514 8.85 4.78 -5.84
C PHE A 514 9.04 5.89 -6.89
N PRO A 515 10.14 5.91 -7.68
CA PRO A 515 10.36 6.94 -8.70
C PRO A 515 9.25 7.00 -9.75
N PHE A 516 8.71 5.86 -10.17
CA PHE A 516 7.62 5.78 -11.14
C PHE A 516 6.28 6.34 -10.63
N LEU A 517 6.19 6.64 -9.33
CA LEU A 517 5.02 7.27 -8.70
C LEU A 517 5.24 8.76 -8.40
N ASP A 518 6.30 9.37 -8.93
CA ASP A 518 6.42 10.83 -8.92
C ASP A 518 5.27 11.46 -9.69
N HIS A 519 4.55 12.38 -9.05
CA HIS A 519 3.33 12.95 -9.63
C HIS A 519 3.57 13.61 -10.98
N ARG A 520 4.73 14.25 -11.19
CA ARG A 520 5.10 14.88 -12.46
C ARG A 520 5.27 13.83 -13.56
N LEU A 521 5.94 12.72 -13.23
CA LEU A 521 6.10 11.61 -14.16
C LEU A 521 4.77 10.90 -14.45
N VAL A 522 3.94 10.71 -13.43
CA VAL A 522 2.60 10.12 -13.55
C VAL A 522 1.69 10.97 -14.44
N GLU A 523 1.63 12.28 -14.20
CA GLU A 523 0.82 13.22 -14.97
C GLU A 523 1.30 13.29 -16.43
N PHE A 524 2.62 13.27 -16.66
CA PHE A 524 3.20 13.11 -17.99
C PHE A 524 2.75 11.79 -18.66
N CYS A 525 2.89 10.65 -17.97
CA CYS A 525 2.52 9.33 -18.51
C CYS A 525 1.03 9.19 -18.81
N ASN A 526 0.18 9.86 -18.04
CA ASN A 526 -1.25 9.87 -18.25
C ASN A 526 -1.63 10.56 -19.56
N ARG A 527 -0.92 11.64 -19.92
CA ARG A 527 -1.14 12.41 -21.14
C ARG A 527 -0.49 11.82 -22.39
N LEU A 528 0.44 10.86 -22.24
CA LEU A 528 1.13 10.22 -23.37
C LEU A 528 0.16 9.61 -24.39
N PRO A 529 0.43 9.79 -25.70
CA PRO A 529 -0.21 9.00 -26.75
C PRO A 529 -0.14 7.49 -26.43
N PRO A 530 -1.27 6.75 -26.48
CA PRO A 530 -1.31 5.34 -26.06
C PRO A 530 -0.28 4.43 -26.74
N ARG A 531 0.13 4.75 -27.97
CA ARG A 531 1.16 4.02 -28.74
C ARG A 531 2.55 4.06 -28.09
N LEU A 532 2.87 5.11 -27.32
CA LEU A 532 4.15 5.25 -26.64
C LEU A 532 4.19 4.43 -25.33
N LYS A 533 3.03 4.04 -24.81
CA LYS A 533 2.90 3.10 -23.69
C LYS A 533 2.83 1.65 -24.19
N LEU A 534 1.92 1.38 -25.14
CA LEU A 534 1.68 0.06 -25.72
C LEU A 534 1.71 0.10 -27.26
N ASN A 535 2.89 -0.11 -27.84
CA ASN A 535 3.09 -0.15 -29.30
C ASN A 535 2.83 -1.56 -29.85
N GLY A 536 1.76 -1.74 -30.63
CA GLY A 536 1.32 -3.10 -31.00
C GLY A 536 1.02 -3.93 -29.74
N LEU A 537 1.80 -5.00 -29.51
CA LEU A 537 1.76 -5.82 -28.29
C LEU A 537 3.03 -5.67 -27.43
N THR A 538 3.89 -4.70 -27.74
CA THR A 538 5.08 -4.38 -26.95
C THR A 538 4.69 -3.41 -25.85
N GLU A 539 4.61 -3.93 -24.61
CA GLU A 539 4.41 -3.11 -23.43
C GLU A 539 5.60 -2.21 -23.10
N LYS A 540 5.36 -1.18 -22.29
CA LYS A 540 6.39 -0.27 -21.76
C LYS A 540 7.29 0.29 -22.86
N TRP A 541 6.71 0.62 -24.02
CA TRP A 541 7.49 0.89 -25.22
C TRP A 541 8.51 2.03 -25.00
N LEU A 542 8.08 3.15 -24.40
CA LEU A 542 8.96 4.28 -24.09
C LEU A 542 10.08 3.90 -23.13
N LEU A 543 9.76 3.16 -22.06
CA LEU A 543 10.73 2.68 -21.09
C LEU A 543 11.72 1.69 -21.68
N ARG A 544 11.31 0.85 -22.64
CA ARG A 544 12.21 -0.03 -23.38
C ARG A 544 13.16 0.77 -24.29
N GLN A 545 12.71 1.88 -24.88
CA GLN A 545 13.61 2.76 -25.64
C GLN A 545 14.67 3.38 -24.72
N LEU A 546 14.29 3.84 -23.53
CA LEU A 546 15.25 4.30 -22.52
C LEU A 546 16.20 3.17 -22.09
N GLY A 547 15.66 1.99 -21.79
CA GLY A 547 16.42 0.82 -21.38
C GLY A 547 17.46 0.36 -22.40
N ARG A 548 17.23 0.57 -23.71
CA ARG A 548 18.19 0.27 -24.77
C ARG A 548 19.51 1.02 -24.61
N GLY A 549 19.48 2.24 -24.05
CA GLY A 549 20.67 3.06 -23.81
C GLY A 549 21.35 2.81 -22.46
N LEU A 550 20.67 2.16 -21.51
CA LEU A 550 21.13 2.03 -20.12
C LEU A 550 21.44 0.59 -19.68
N LEU A 551 20.86 -0.42 -20.32
CA LEU A 551 20.87 -1.80 -19.85
C LEU A 551 21.46 -2.78 -20.88
N PRO A 552 21.96 -3.94 -20.43
CA PRO A 552 22.31 -5.04 -21.33
C PRO A 552 21.12 -5.48 -22.22
N PRO A 553 21.37 -5.93 -23.47
CA PRO A 553 20.32 -6.41 -24.38
C PRO A 553 19.39 -7.46 -23.77
N ASP A 554 19.95 -8.42 -23.02
CA ASP A 554 19.21 -9.50 -22.39
C ASP A 554 18.22 -9.02 -21.31
N ILE A 555 18.41 -7.82 -20.77
CA ILE A 555 17.53 -7.21 -19.76
C ILE A 555 16.47 -6.34 -20.43
N TRP A 556 16.84 -5.41 -21.32
CA TRP A 556 15.85 -4.47 -21.87
C TRP A 556 14.92 -5.10 -22.92
N GLN A 557 15.36 -6.16 -23.61
CA GLN A 557 14.53 -6.91 -24.57
C GLN A 557 13.66 -7.99 -23.90
N ARG A 558 13.90 -8.27 -22.61
CA ARG A 558 13.24 -9.34 -21.88
C ARG A 558 11.71 -9.15 -21.89
N PRO A 559 10.92 -10.20 -22.19
CA PRO A 559 9.48 -10.16 -21.99
C PRO A 559 9.13 -9.92 -20.52
N LYS A 560 8.07 -9.15 -20.25
CA LYS A 560 7.60 -8.95 -18.88
C LYS A 560 7.14 -10.29 -18.28
N ARG A 561 7.66 -10.62 -17.10
CA ARG A 561 7.12 -11.67 -16.24
C ARG A 561 6.37 -11.06 -15.04
N PRO A 562 5.14 -11.52 -14.74
CA PRO A 562 4.45 -11.11 -13.53
C PRO A 562 5.18 -11.70 -12.32
N TYR A 563 5.36 -10.89 -11.28
CA TYR A 563 5.89 -11.38 -10.01
C TYR A 563 4.88 -12.35 -9.38
N ARG A 564 5.30 -13.60 -9.17
CA ARG A 564 4.45 -14.68 -8.64
C ARG A 564 5.24 -15.46 -7.59
N ALA A 565 4.51 -16.09 -6.67
CA ALA A 565 5.08 -16.96 -5.66
C ALA A 565 4.28 -18.28 -5.59
N PRO A 566 4.89 -19.38 -5.13
CA PRO A 566 4.18 -20.62 -4.87
C PRO A 566 2.99 -20.41 -3.93
N ILE A 567 1.82 -20.93 -4.32
CA ILE A 567 0.61 -20.89 -3.49
C ILE A 567 0.35 -22.28 -2.88
N HIS A 568 -0.08 -23.24 -3.70
CA HIS A 568 -0.54 -24.55 -3.22
C HIS A 568 0.54 -25.31 -2.43
N ARG A 569 1.78 -25.33 -2.95
CA ARG A 569 2.92 -25.97 -2.27
C ARG A 569 3.29 -25.32 -0.93
N SER A 570 2.94 -24.05 -0.71
CA SER A 570 3.25 -23.36 0.54
C SER A 570 2.39 -23.83 1.71
N PHE A 571 1.25 -24.45 1.43
CA PHE A 571 0.30 -24.91 2.45
C PHE A 571 0.04 -26.43 2.42
N PHE A 572 0.35 -27.11 1.31
CA PHE A 572 0.15 -28.55 1.11
C PHE A 572 1.41 -29.28 0.61
N GLY A 573 2.56 -28.61 0.60
CA GLY A 573 3.85 -29.21 0.29
C GLY A 573 4.57 -29.80 1.51
N PRO A 574 5.78 -30.34 1.32
CA PRO A 574 6.66 -30.70 2.44
C PRO A 574 6.87 -29.51 3.38
N GLY A 575 6.71 -29.72 4.69
CA GLY A 575 6.78 -28.63 5.67
C GLY A 575 5.52 -27.78 5.78
N ALA A 576 4.37 -28.25 5.27
CA ALA A 576 3.08 -27.60 5.45
C ALA A 576 2.83 -27.21 6.92
N PRO A 577 2.47 -25.95 7.21
CA PRO A 577 2.28 -25.51 8.59
C PRO A 577 1.11 -26.20 9.29
N ALA A 578 1.28 -26.53 10.57
CA ALA A 578 0.25 -27.20 11.39
C ALA A 578 -1.05 -26.39 11.56
N TYR A 579 -1.00 -25.07 11.39
CA TYR A 579 -2.20 -24.23 11.46
C TYR A 579 -3.13 -24.43 10.26
N VAL A 580 -2.65 -24.94 9.12
CA VAL A 580 -3.45 -25.10 7.90
C VAL A 580 -4.66 -26.02 8.14
N PRO A 581 -4.50 -27.27 8.60
CA PRO A 581 -5.64 -28.12 8.92
C PRO A 581 -6.50 -27.58 10.08
N GLU A 582 -5.90 -26.85 11.04
CA GLU A 582 -6.65 -26.20 12.13
C GLU A 582 -7.65 -25.17 11.57
N LEU A 583 -7.19 -24.26 10.70
CA LEU A 583 -8.01 -23.17 10.14
C LEU A 583 -9.05 -23.65 9.11
N LEU A 584 -8.78 -24.75 8.42
CA LEU A 584 -9.72 -25.35 7.46
C LEU A 584 -10.71 -26.32 8.11
N SER A 585 -10.53 -26.63 9.41
CA SER A 585 -11.39 -27.55 10.13
C SER A 585 -12.83 -27.04 10.26
N GLU A 586 -13.80 -27.95 10.25
CA GLU A 586 -15.22 -27.60 10.41
C GLU A 586 -15.49 -26.78 11.68
N PRO A 587 -14.90 -27.07 12.86
CA PRO A 587 -15.06 -26.22 14.04
C PRO A 587 -14.59 -24.78 13.82
N ALA A 588 -13.43 -24.55 13.19
CA ALA A 588 -12.92 -23.20 12.92
C ALA A 588 -13.81 -22.44 11.92
N LEU A 589 -14.25 -23.12 10.86
CA LEU A 589 -15.15 -22.54 9.87
C LEU A 589 -16.50 -22.15 10.49
N ARG A 590 -17.08 -23.02 11.33
CA ARG A 590 -18.33 -22.75 12.05
C ARG A 590 -18.20 -21.63 13.07
N GLU A 591 -17.05 -21.49 13.74
CA GLU A 591 -16.81 -20.40 14.68
C GLU A 591 -16.76 -19.03 13.98
N SER A 592 -16.13 -18.97 12.81
CA SER A 592 -16.04 -17.72 12.04
C SER A 592 -17.37 -17.32 11.38
N GLU A 593 -18.22 -18.30 11.04
CA GLU A 593 -19.45 -18.11 10.27
C GLU A 593 -19.25 -17.42 8.90
N LEU A 594 -18.10 -17.61 8.25
CA LEU A 594 -17.76 -16.94 6.98
C LEU A 594 -17.82 -17.86 5.75
N PHE A 595 -17.54 -19.16 5.90
CA PHE A 595 -17.41 -20.09 4.77
C PHE A 595 -18.22 -21.37 4.95
N GLU A 596 -18.70 -21.94 3.84
CA GLU A 596 -19.42 -23.22 3.76
C GLU A 596 -18.49 -24.41 4.06
N PRO A 597 -18.60 -25.08 5.22
CA PRO A 597 -17.64 -26.11 5.62
C PRO A 597 -17.53 -27.26 4.62
N GLY A 598 -18.66 -27.69 4.05
CA GLY A 598 -18.68 -28.78 3.07
C GLY A 598 -17.98 -28.42 1.76
N ALA A 599 -18.00 -27.15 1.34
CA ALA A 599 -17.28 -26.69 0.15
C ALA A 599 -15.78 -26.63 0.41
N VAL A 600 -15.38 -26.07 1.56
CA VAL A 600 -13.97 -25.99 1.96
C VAL A 600 -13.35 -27.38 2.10
N ALA A 601 -14.04 -28.34 2.72
CA ALA A 601 -13.55 -29.71 2.85
C ALA A 601 -13.32 -30.41 1.49
N ARG A 602 -14.11 -30.08 0.44
CA ARG A 602 -13.87 -30.59 -0.91
C ARG A 602 -12.61 -29.98 -1.53
N LEU A 603 -12.40 -28.67 -1.34
CA LEU A 603 -11.19 -27.99 -1.81
C LEU A 603 -9.94 -28.52 -1.10
N GLU A 604 -10.00 -28.72 0.21
CA GLU A 604 -8.90 -29.29 1.00
C GLU A 604 -8.54 -30.70 0.51
N ARG A 605 -9.53 -31.61 0.35
CA ARG A 605 -9.26 -32.95 -0.22
C ARG A 605 -8.59 -32.87 -1.58
N LYS A 606 -9.08 -31.97 -2.45
CA LYS A 606 -8.49 -31.75 -3.77
C LYS A 606 -7.03 -31.27 -3.66
N ALA A 607 -6.76 -30.33 -2.75
CA ALA A 607 -5.43 -29.79 -2.49
C ALA A 607 -4.47 -30.87 -1.98
N SER A 608 -4.91 -31.77 -1.11
CA SER A 608 -4.08 -32.86 -0.58
C SER A 608 -3.79 -33.97 -1.60
N GLN A 609 -4.72 -34.21 -2.54
CA GLN A 609 -4.62 -35.32 -3.50
C GLN A 609 -3.98 -34.91 -4.83
N SER A 610 -3.98 -33.62 -5.16
CA SER A 610 -3.49 -33.13 -6.45
C SER A 610 -2.04 -32.65 -6.33
N PRO A 611 -1.15 -32.94 -7.30
CA PRO A 611 0.21 -32.40 -7.29
C PRO A 611 0.25 -30.88 -7.54
N ARG A 612 -0.81 -30.33 -8.17
CA ARG A 612 -1.01 -28.90 -8.43
C ARG A 612 -2.50 -28.57 -8.42
N LEU A 613 -2.83 -27.37 -7.97
CA LEU A 613 -4.15 -26.76 -8.13
C LEU A 613 -4.15 -25.78 -9.32
N ASN A 614 -5.33 -25.54 -9.90
CA ASN A 614 -5.48 -24.40 -10.82
C ASN A 614 -5.43 -23.08 -10.04
N GLU A 615 -5.32 -21.96 -10.77
CA GLU A 615 -5.18 -20.63 -10.17
C GLU A 615 -6.36 -20.26 -9.26
N VAL A 616 -7.61 -20.50 -9.69
CA VAL A 616 -8.81 -20.13 -8.91
C VAL A 616 -8.90 -20.92 -7.61
N ASP A 617 -8.65 -22.23 -7.64
CA ASP A 617 -8.65 -23.07 -6.44
C ASP A 617 -7.48 -22.71 -5.51
N SER A 618 -6.32 -22.37 -6.08
CA SER A 618 -5.17 -21.87 -5.31
C SER A 618 -5.52 -20.56 -4.60
N MET A 619 -6.13 -19.61 -5.31
CA MET A 619 -6.57 -18.34 -4.75
C MET A 619 -7.69 -18.52 -3.72
N ALA A 620 -8.63 -19.44 -3.94
CA ALA A 620 -9.67 -19.76 -2.97
C ALA A 620 -9.08 -20.28 -1.66
N LEU A 621 -8.11 -21.19 -1.76
CA LEU A 621 -7.42 -21.74 -0.60
C LEU A 621 -6.74 -20.64 0.24
N VAL A 622 -5.98 -19.74 -0.41
CA VAL A 622 -5.32 -18.63 0.29
C VAL A 622 -6.33 -17.62 0.81
N GLY A 623 -7.40 -17.34 0.06
CA GLY A 623 -8.48 -16.46 0.50
C GLY A 623 -9.15 -16.97 1.78
N ILE A 624 -9.44 -18.26 1.88
CA ILE A 624 -10.01 -18.87 3.08
C ILE A 624 -9.01 -18.84 4.24
N LEU A 625 -7.77 -19.29 4.02
CA LEU A 625 -6.73 -19.32 5.06
C LEU A 625 -6.43 -17.92 5.62
N SER A 626 -6.27 -16.93 4.73
CA SER A 626 -6.00 -15.55 5.12
C SER A 626 -7.19 -14.92 5.84
N THR A 627 -8.42 -15.19 5.41
CA THR A 627 -9.63 -14.72 6.10
C THR A 627 -9.73 -15.30 7.51
N GLN A 628 -9.46 -16.61 7.66
CA GLN A 628 -9.45 -17.25 8.99
C GLN A 628 -8.35 -16.69 9.89
N LEU A 629 -7.18 -16.37 9.35
CA LEU A 629 -6.13 -15.69 10.08
C LEU A 629 -6.55 -14.28 10.51
N VAL A 630 -7.19 -13.49 9.63
CA VAL A 630 -7.72 -12.17 9.99
C VAL A 630 -8.75 -12.29 11.12
N TYR A 631 -9.70 -13.22 11.01
CA TYR A 631 -10.68 -13.49 12.06
C TYR A 631 -10.00 -13.84 13.39
N ARG A 632 -9.07 -14.81 13.37
CA ARG A 632 -8.36 -15.26 14.57
C ARG A 632 -7.56 -14.14 15.24
N GLN A 633 -6.83 -13.35 14.46
CA GLN A 633 -5.90 -12.33 14.95
C GLN A 633 -6.59 -11.04 15.39
N PHE A 634 -7.64 -10.62 14.69
CA PHE A 634 -8.26 -9.29 14.91
C PHE A 634 -9.65 -9.36 15.54
N VAL A 635 -10.45 -10.39 15.26
CA VAL A 635 -11.82 -10.51 15.81
C VAL A 635 -11.82 -11.34 17.10
N LYS A 636 -11.22 -12.53 17.07
CA LYS A 636 -11.29 -13.48 18.19
C LYS A 636 -10.28 -13.19 19.30
N ALA A 637 -9.02 -12.94 18.95
CA ALA A 637 -7.92 -12.91 19.91
C ALA A 637 -7.04 -11.66 19.80
N PHE A 638 -7.62 -10.51 19.45
CA PHE A 638 -6.85 -9.27 19.34
C PHE A 638 -6.29 -8.82 20.68
N ARG A 639 -4.97 -8.74 20.76
CA ARG A 639 -4.23 -8.26 21.93
C ARG A 639 -3.11 -7.33 21.46
N PRO A 640 -3.35 -6.01 21.43
CA PRO A 640 -2.34 -5.07 20.97
C PRO A 640 -1.20 -4.99 21.98
N PRO A 641 0.06 -5.03 21.55
CA PRO A 641 1.18 -4.67 22.42
C PRO A 641 1.07 -3.18 22.79
N SER A 642 1.61 -2.83 23.96
CA SER A 642 1.80 -1.43 24.38
C SER A 642 3.25 -1.00 24.17
N LEU A 643 3.52 0.31 24.24
CA LEU A 643 4.87 0.80 24.47
C LEU A 643 5.47 0.18 25.75
N ARG A 644 6.78 -0.03 25.71
CA ARG A 644 7.59 -0.63 26.78
C ARG A 644 8.20 0.48 27.64
N ALA A 645 8.57 0.15 28.88
CA ALA A 645 9.15 1.12 29.81
C ALA A 645 10.47 1.75 29.31
N ASN A 646 11.24 1.03 28.48
CA ASN A 646 12.53 1.50 27.96
C ASN A 646 12.42 2.14 26.56
N ASP A 647 11.19 2.33 26.04
CA ASP A 647 11.01 3.01 24.75
C ASP A 647 11.29 4.51 24.93
N ALA A 648 12.02 5.13 23.98
CA ALA A 648 12.29 6.56 23.99
C ALA A 648 11.03 7.34 23.58
N ILE A 649 10.37 8.01 24.54
CA ILE A 649 9.07 8.65 24.33
C ILE A 649 9.13 10.15 24.68
N LYS A 650 8.78 11.01 23.72
CA LYS A 650 8.46 12.43 23.96
C LYS A 650 6.98 12.57 24.27
N VAL A 651 6.62 13.17 25.39
CA VAL A 651 5.21 13.50 25.72
C VAL A 651 5.07 15.01 25.83
N VAL A 652 4.11 15.56 25.10
CA VAL A 652 3.61 16.94 25.22
C VAL A 652 2.18 16.85 25.75
N ASP A 653 1.98 17.12 27.05
CA ASP A 653 0.66 17.05 27.70
C ASP A 653 0.16 18.44 28.10
N ALA A 654 -0.63 19.05 27.22
CA ALA A 654 -1.21 20.38 27.39
C ALA A 654 -2.46 20.41 28.28
N ILE A 655 -2.87 19.27 28.86
CA ILE A 655 -3.95 19.24 29.85
C ILE A 655 -3.47 19.77 31.20
N ALA A 656 -2.24 19.41 31.60
CA ALA A 656 -1.69 19.70 32.91
C ALA A 656 -1.51 21.22 33.19
N SER A 657 -1.40 22.05 32.15
CA SER A 657 -1.24 23.51 32.27
C SER A 657 -2.52 24.27 32.64
N THR A 658 -3.69 23.61 32.69
CA THR A 658 -4.97 24.25 33.04
C THR A 658 -5.36 24.11 34.51
N GLY A 659 -4.52 23.44 35.32
CA GLY A 659 -4.86 23.01 36.68
C GLY A 659 -3.94 23.58 37.77
N SER A 660 -3.64 24.88 37.79
CA SER A 660 -3.18 25.56 39.02
C SER A 660 -3.23 27.09 38.91
N GLY A 661 -3.96 27.76 39.80
CA GLY A 661 -3.63 29.12 40.23
C GLY A 661 -4.54 30.25 39.73
N SER A 662 -5.33 30.77 40.65
CA SER A 662 -5.96 32.09 40.63
C SER A 662 -4.99 33.25 40.32
N GLY A 663 -5.37 34.12 39.38
CA GLY A 663 -5.04 35.56 39.34
C GLY A 663 -3.59 35.97 39.04
N GLY A 664 -3.29 36.27 37.77
CA GLY A 664 -2.09 36.99 37.31
C GLY A 664 -2.13 37.20 35.78
N PRO A 665 -1.57 38.31 35.24
CA PRO A 665 -1.84 38.75 33.87
C PRO A 665 -1.23 37.82 32.81
N GLN A 666 -1.98 37.66 31.72
CA GLN A 666 -1.65 36.85 30.55
C GLN A 666 -0.38 37.35 29.86
N GLY A 667 0.55 36.43 29.62
CA GLY A 667 1.70 36.64 28.76
C GLY A 667 2.94 35.93 29.27
N GLU A 668 2.96 34.59 29.25
CA GLU A 668 4.21 33.81 29.27
C GLU A 668 3.92 32.34 28.90
N ASN A 669 4.84 31.77 28.12
CA ASN A 669 4.75 30.48 27.41
C ASN A 669 4.12 29.34 28.20
N ALA A 670 3.18 28.61 27.57
CA ALA A 670 2.71 27.32 28.07
C ALA A 670 3.91 26.36 28.20
N ALA A 671 4.28 26.04 29.44
CA ALA A 671 5.39 25.14 29.72
C ALA A 671 5.07 23.73 29.19
N VAL A 672 5.79 23.30 28.16
CA VAL A 672 5.80 21.94 27.63
C VAL A 672 6.61 21.07 28.60
N TYR A 673 5.95 20.23 29.39
CA TYR A 673 6.63 19.26 30.23
C TYR A 673 7.00 18.03 29.40
N VAL A 674 8.27 17.93 28.99
CA VAL A 674 8.84 16.66 28.53
C VAL A 674 8.96 15.75 29.75
N THR A 675 8.03 14.82 29.90
CA THR A 675 8.03 13.85 31.01
C THR A 675 8.36 12.47 30.47
N ASP A 676 9.22 11.74 31.18
CA ASP A 676 9.50 10.32 30.90
C ASP A 676 8.21 9.51 31.16
N TYR A 677 7.76 8.73 30.18
CA TYR A 677 6.56 7.89 30.28
C TYR A 677 6.60 6.97 31.50
N ALA A 678 7.79 6.50 31.93
CA ALA A 678 7.95 5.68 33.13
C ALA A 678 7.51 6.42 34.41
N SER A 679 7.68 7.74 34.48
CA SER A 679 7.25 8.58 35.61
C SER A 679 5.72 8.75 35.66
N LEU A 680 5.04 8.67 34.50
CA LEU A 680 3.58 8.75 34.38
C LEU A 680 2.89 7.39 34.51
N ALA A 681 3.58 6.30 34.16
CA ALA A 681 3.06 4.93 34.18
C ALA A 681 3.13 4.25 35.56
N GLY A 682 3.74 4.89 36.57
CA GLY A 682 3.92 4.37 37.93
C GLY A 682 2.64 3.99 38.71
N GLY A 683 1.45 4.16 38.12
CA GLY A 683 0.17 3.70 38.66
C GLY A 683 -0.38 2.39 38.06
N PHE A 684 0.25 1.82 37.02
CA PHE A 684 -0.27 0.64 36.32
C PHE A 684 0.36 -0.66 36.83
N ALA A 685 0.02 -1.06 38.05
CA ALA A 685 0.18 -2.46 38.45
C ALA A 685 -0.87 -3.30 37.70
N PRO A 686 -0.52 -4.42 37.05
CA PRO A 686 -1.54 -5.33 36.52
C PRO A 686 -2.38 -5.83 37.70
N ALA A 687 -3.71 -5.68 37.60
CA ALA A 687 -4.63 -6.24 38.58
C ALA A 687 -4.32 -7.73 38.74
N ARG A 688 -3.81 -8.13 39.92
CA ARG A 688 -3.63 -9.53 40.27
C ARG A 688 -4.98 -10.22 40.07
N ALA A 689 -5.01 -11.20 39.17
CA ALA A 689 -6.11 -12.15 39.11
C ALA A 689 -6.27 -12.76 40.50
N ARG A 690 -7.42 -12.54 41.14
CA ARG A 690 -7.83 -13.31 42.31
C ARG A 690 -8.12 -14.72 41.82
N GLU A 691 -7.14 -15.61 41.97
CA GLU A 691 -7.40 -17.05 42.00
C GLU A 691 -8.16 -17.34 43.31
N GLY A 692 -9.47 -17.60 43.19
CA GLY A 692 -10.27 -18.22 44.23
C GLY A 692 -10.20 -19.73 44.07
N ARG A 693 -9.86 -20.41 45.17
CA ARG A 693 -9.87 -21.87 45.35
C ARG A 693 -11.26 -22.47 45.16
#